data_AF-A0AA36GF69-F1
#
_entry.id   AF-A0AA36GF69-F1
#
_cell.length_a   1.000
_cell.length_b   1.000
_cell.length_c   1.000
_cell.angle_alpha   90.00
_cell.angle_beta   90.00
_cell.angle_gamma   90.00
#
_symmetry.space_group_name_H-M   'P 1'
#
loop_
_entity.id
_entity.type
_entity.pdbx_description
1 polymer ?
#
loop_
_entity_poly.entity_id
_entity_poly.type
_entity_poly.pdbx_seq_one_letter_code
_entity_poly.pdbx_strand_id
1 'polypeptide(L)'
;MNINAMKGTGSLEDPYLIENKEDFKTYFSAKSIDSHAKLMNDIVLNENVLDENYQLNEGTYEQWNSQCELHATFDGQNHSVSGLYMYTNSTSNYSKNHYWGLFTEIAEDGTVKNLTLKDTYLNCADTDPSRNHIGGICAHNSGTIENCHFDGYIFDKYIDEFDTNDRSYVGGICAKMTGGSISGCSAKGSLNGLNRTGGIIGFYEGTAPITNCTNYAHIYGKREAGGIVGATDMSNEVNINQCDNHGVVESDHNAGGVVAWAKASVSNCKNLGTVRGQDYTGGIAGYIYNAIDNCVNEGISKDITKCHNEGIVTGEDNIGGVAYSTEQISDCYNIGTVKATGGNIAGVCANVSSSTINAQIIHCYNNGTVSGNNHVAGIVGTASGTVTQCFNTGDITATDNNAAGIIAGNVSLKISFCYNTGTITGASNVCGLNAAGGAYKCYNLGQVIGEENVRPIAPDNTMQMNSSNCYYNKEKCILEKDYAGALTTEQILDIQHLMPLLDTDVWYMYEDQEDKAYYPNLRYYKGIIDGPVEKDITFDENGFCKEYKFIYQPAPITEDGVVEISNGGQLMWYMEKVNFDEQKSLSAVLLEDVTINADMDQFDFEKIVDTTYAITKVFYRWVPLGTIKNGLEWNHFSGTFDGQDHTINGLICNGLYLQQGKFIPGIHYPEIGFVGYLEEDGVIKNLKINNSYFQGNEKEQHQPIGALCAENHGLISRCSVDNTRIASGNLLGGICSQNYGTIKNSGTNKGCFIHDIDGILALAEIGGLVHTNHGTGILSECNSNGVINSKNGVGGIVYDNYGLLSYCKNFAEINATSNVGGICCNNNVTYEGTIGKLNHCVNFSSKLASERYSVAGVCCFNKNYNDIYAEIGNCNNLGFIEGKEIAGICWENNGMVKGCLNYGDLTSTEGPVGGIVSNNYRTVKTSLNHGNITSKKDYVGGIVGKCNSFFNDINISLCVNNGVIIGNKNVGGIVGFGDYVKETEKGSNVNNCINTSTIAGNDNVGGICGNSFITEKCFAYGPVKGLGTFVGCIIGHSYANGFLRHCYVNLDSCITKLDVIINPNNPIIDLPGVYDITYVKSSDAQGSGVKSSMGNLDFDNTWVAAENGYPTLKAFKNLEDGGFIEDVDKSESDADPVIENDGVLIYTNEGTAYVISPSAFSAYLYNINGLILKEVTITEGVNSISGLHRGVYFLGNRKFIIK
;
A
#
# COMPACT_ATOMS: atom_id res chain seq x y z
N MET A 1 -8.84 57.70 -33.68
CA MET A 1 -8.32 58.09 -32.34
C MET A 1 -6.86 57.67 -32.29
N ASN A 2 -6.00 58.31 -31.46
CA ASN A 2 -4.59 57.93 -31.33
C ASN A 2 -4.39 57.22 -30.00
N ILE A 3 -4.08 55.92 -30.02
CA ILE A 3 -3.91 55.08 -28.82
C ILE A 3 -2.78 55.59 -27.91
N ASN A 4 -1.79 56.28 -28.48
CA ASN A 4 -0.68 56.91 -27.74
C ASN A 4 -1.12 58.13 -26.88
N ALA A 5 -2.39 58.55 -26.96
CA ALA A 5 -2.95 59.61 -26.13
C ALA A 5 -3.64 59.08 -24.86
N MET A 6 -3.74 57.75 -24.67
CA MET A 6 -4.29 57.13 -23.47
C MET A 6 -3.32 57.27 -22.28
N LYS A 7 -3.86 57.26 -21.05
CA LYS A 7 -3.04 57.22 -19.83
C LYS A 7 -2.43 55.83 -19.64
N GLY A 8 -1.15 55.77 -19.31
CA GLY A 8 -0.36 54.53 -19.25
C GLY A 8 0.47 54.33 -20.52
N THR A 9 1.45 53.43 -20.47
CA THR A 9 2.32 53.07 -21.61
C THR A 9 1.81 51.86 -22.39
N GLY A 10 0.84 51.12 -21.85
CA GLY A 10 0.34 49.87 -22.44
C GLY A 10 1.26 48.67 -22.17
N SER A 11 2.28 48.84 -21.34
CA SER A 11 3.15 47.76 -20.87
C SER A 11 2.51 46.99 -19.72
N LEU A 12 3.03 45.79 -19.40
CA LEU A 12 2.51 44.99 -18.29
C LEU A 12 2.60 45.71 -16.93
N GLU A 13 3.67 46.49 -16.70
CA GLU A 13 3.87 47.26 -15.47
C GLU A 13 3.05 48.57 -15.42
N ASP A 14 2.68 49.10 -16.58
CA ASP A 14 1.94 50.35 -16.72
C ASP A 14 0.89 50.25 -17.86
N PRO A 15 -0.19 49.48 -17.62
CA PRO A 15 -1.23 49.23 -18.61
C PRO A 15 -2.05 50.49 -18.89
N TYR A 16 -2.69 50.56 -20.06
CA TYR A 16 -3.59 51.65 -20.39
C TYR A 16 -4.79 51.70 -19.44
N LEU A 17 -5.10 52.89 -18.95
CA LEU A 17 -6.23 53.14 -18.05
C LEU A 17 -7.45 53.58 -18.87
N ILE A 18 -8.53 52.80 -18.78
CA ILE A 18 -9.79 53.10 -19.47
C ILE A 18 -10.77 53.67 -18.45
N GLU A 19 -11.03 54.98 -18.50
CA GLU A 19 -11.86 55.68 -17.51
C GLU A 19 -13.29 55.96 -18.02
N ASN A 20 -13.50 55.98 -19.35
CA ASN A 20 -14.76 56.36 -19.98
C ASN A 20 -14.97 55.72 -21.37
N LYS A 21 -16.15 55.96 -21.96
CA LYS A 21 -16.58 55.44 -23.28
C LYS A 21 -15.60 55.78 -24.43
N GLU A 22 -14.98 56.95 -24.43
CA GLU A 22 -14.07 57.37 -25.50
C GLU A 22 -12.70 56.69 -25.38
N ASP A 23 -12.20 56.49 -24.14
CA ASP A 23 -11.00 55.69 -23.89
C ASP A 23 -11.20 54.25 -24.35
N PHE A 24 -12.37 53.67 -24.06
CA PHE A 24 -12.74 52.32 -24.48
C PHE A 24 -12.73 52.21 -26.01
N LYS A 25 -13.40 53.12 -26.72
CA LYS A 25 -13.36 53.16 -28.19
C LYS A 25 -11.96 53.36 -28.76
N THR A 26 -11.14 54.16 -28.09
CA THR A 26 -9.75 54.41 -28.51
C THR A 26 -8.93 53.12 -28.44
N TYR A 27 -9.06 52.36 -27.34
CA TYR A 27 -8.37 51.09 -27.17
C TYR A 27 -8.78 50.05 -28.25
N PHE A 28 -10.08 49.94 -28.54
CA PHE A 28 -10.62 49.04 -29.57
C PHE A 28 -10.52 49.58 -31.01
N SER A 29 -9.74 50.64 -31.27
CA SER A 29 -9.60 51.21 -32.62
C SER A 29 -8.60 50.48 -33.51
N ALA A 30 -7.77 49.59 -32.94
CA ALA A 30 -6.78 48.79 -33.65
C ALA A 30 -7.30 47.38 -33.97
N LYS A 31 -6.83 46.79 -35.08
CA LYS A 31 -7.20 45.41 -35.46
C LYS A 31 -6.51 44.33 -34.63
N SER A 32 -5.30 44.61 -34.17
CA SER A 32 -4.52 43.78 -33.24
C SER A 32 -4.15 44.66 -32.06
N ILE A 33 -4.33 44.14 -30.85
CA ILE A 33 -4.06 44.82 -29.60
C ILE A 33 -2.98 44.05 -28.85
N ASP A 34 -1.77 44.61 -28.85
CA ASP A 34 -0.59 44.02 -28.21
C ASP A 34 -0.22 44.76 -26.91
N SER A 35 -1.12 45.61 -26.41
CA SER A 35 -0.90 46.48 -25.24
C SER A 35 -1.90 46.17 -24.12
N HIS A 36 -1.39 46.06 -22.89
CA HIS A 36 -2.21 45.75 -21.73
C HIS A 36 -3.09 46.94 -21.35
N ALA A 37 -4.32 46.67 -20.88
CA ALA A 37 -5.24 47.69 -20.40
C ALA A 37 -6.05 47.22 -19.19
N LYS A 38 -6.54 48.18 -18.43
CA LYS A 38 -7.46 47.93 -17.33
C LYS A 38 -8.59 48.97 -17.24
N LEU A 39 -9.78 48.51 -16.91
CA LEU A 39 -10.92 49.39 -16.64
C LEU A 39 -10.75 50.05 -15.28
N MET A 40 -11.08 51.34 -15.20
CA MET A 40 -11.05 52.10 -13.94
C MET A 40 -12.46 52.41 -13.42
N ASN A 41 -13.48 52.27 -14.26
CA ASN A 41 -14.89 52.50 -13.96
C ASN A 41 -15.75 51.57 -14.83
N ASP A 42 -17.04 51.46 -14.48
CA ASP A 42 -18.05 50.92 -15.38
C ASP A 42 -18.19 51.80 -16.63
N ILE A 43 -18.27 51.16 -17.81
CA ILE A 43 -18.33 51.82 -19.11
C ILE A 43 -19.70 51.60 -19.75
N VAL A 44 -20.43 52.69 -20.02
CA VAL A 44 -21.74 52.63 -20.67
C VAL A 44 -21.58 53.00 -22.16
N LEU A 45 -21.81 52.04 -23.06
CA LEU A 45 -21.78 52.27 -24.51
C LEU A 45 -23.14 52.75 -25.03
N ASN A 46 -24.20 52.10 -24.60
CA ASN A 46 -25.59 52.51 -24.81
C ASN A 46 -26.37 52.32 -23.50
N GLU A 47 -27.51 53.01 -23.36
CA GLU A 47 -28.39 52.88 -22.20
C GLU A 47 -29.69 52.17 -22.60
N ASN A 48 -30.18 51.29 -21.72
CA ASN A 48 -31.49 50.62 -21.81
C ASN A 48 -31.69 49.87 -23.13
N VAL A 49 -30.69 49.10 -23.57
CA VAL A 49 -30.78 48.34 -24.83
C VAL A 49 -31.84 47.26 -24.72
N LEU A 50 -31.88 46.54 -23.61
CA LEU A 50 -32.80 45.43 -23.35
C LEU A 50 -33.84 45.77 -22.28
N ASP A 51 -35.02 45.17 -22.40
CA ASP A 51 -36.03 45.14 -21.34
C ASP A 51 -35.77 43.99 -20.33
N GLU A 52 -36.66 43.87 -19.35
CA GLU A 52 -36.59 42.81 -18.31
C GLU A 52 -36.72 41.38 -18.85
N ASN A 53 -37.22 41.21 -20.08
CA ASN A 53 -37.40 39.93 -20.77
C ASN A 53 -36.34 39.71 -21.87
N TYR A 54 -35.23 40.44 -21.83
CA TYR A 54 -34.16 40.38 -22.83
C TYR A 54 -34.61 40.72 -24.26
N GLN A 55 -35.68 41.49 -24.41
CA GLN A 55 -36.11 42.02 -25.71
C GLN A 55 -35.51 43.39 -25.98
N LEU A 56 -35.25 43.69 -27.26
CA LEU A 56 -34.70 44.98 -27.66
C LEU A 56 -35.73 46.11 -27.44
N ASN A 57 -35.37 47.12 -26.65
CA ASN A 57 -36.19 48.32 -26.48
C ASN A 57 -36.22 49.16 -27.77
N GLU A 58 -37.31 49.89 -28.01
CA GLU A 58 -37.34 50.89 -29.08
C GLU A 58 -36.34 52.02 -28.79
N GLY A 59 -35.41 52.26 -29.72
CA GLY A 59 -34.37 53.26 -29.53
C GLY A 59 -33.43 53.41 -30.72
N THR A 60 -32.48 54.34 -30.61
CA THR A 60 -31.35 54.47 -31.55
C THR A 60 -30.08 54.17 -30.79
N TYR A 61 -29.46 53.03 -31.10
CA TYR A 61 -28.24 52.55 -30.43
C TYR A 61 -27.02 52.74 -31.31
N GLU A 62 -25.90 53.10 -30.70
CA GLU A 62 -24.62 53.17 -31.39
C GLU A 62 -24.10 51.75 -31.67
N GLN A 63 -23.84 51.46 -32.96
CA GLN A 63 -23.33 50.18 -33.42
C GLN A 63 -21.90 49.94 -32.95
N TRP A 64 -21.66 48.77 -32.36
CA TRP A 64 -20.33 48.24 -32.11
C TRP A 64 -19.84 47.43 -33.33
N ASN A 65 -18.60 47.68 -33.75
CA ASN A 65 -17.97 46.96 -34.85
C ASN A 65 -16.73 46.24 -34.31
N SER A 66 -16.86 44.95 -34.03
CA SER A 66 -15.74 44.14 -33.54
C SER A 66 -14.80 43.76 -34.68
N GLN A 67 -13.52 44.16 -34.59
CA GLN A 67 -12.45 43.77 -35.52
C GLN A 67 -11.12 43.55 -34.80
N CYS A 68 -11.13 43.24 -33.50
CA CYS A 68 -9.96 43.30 -32.63
C CYS A 68 -9.52 41.93 -32.13
N GLU A 69 -8.31 41.52 -32.53
CA GLU A 69 -7.55 40.39 -32.00
C GLU A 69 -6.72 40.88 -30.80
N LEU A 70 -6.75 40.15 -29.67
CA LEU A 70 -6.06 40.52 -28.43
C LEU A 70 -4.86 39.60 -28.15
N HIS A 71 -3.66 40.19 -28.07
CA HIS A 71 -2.37 39.56 -27.73
C HIS A 71 -1.83 40.05 -26.37
N ALA A 72 -2.67 40.68 -25.55
CA ALA A 72 -2.28 41.28 -24.28
C ALA A 72 -3.33 41.05 -23.18
N THR A 73 -3.07 41.57 -21.98
CA THR A 73 -4.02 41.48 -20.84
C THR A 73 -5.01 42.63 -20.87
N PHE A 74 -6.30 42.30 -20.88
CA PHE A 74 -7.41 43.21 -20.60
C PHE A 74 -8.04 42.86 -19.24
N ASP A 75 -7.80 43.69 -18.23
CA ASP A 75 -8.32 43.49 -16.87
C ASP A 75 -9.51 44.41 -16.60
N GLY A 76 -10.71 43.84 -16.49
CA GLY A 76 -11.92 44.58 -16.14
C GLY A 76 -11.92 45.09 -14.71
N GLN A 77 -11.04 44.62 -13.82
CA GLN A 77 -11.01 45.00 -12.39
C GLN A 77 -12.39 44.91 -11.70
N ASN A 78 -13.22 43.94 -12.10
CA ASN A 78 -14.61 43.72 -11.68
C ASN A 78 -15.60 44.82 -12.12
N HIS A 79 -15.21 45.68 -13.07
CA HIS A 79 -16.10 46.65 -13.69
C HIS A 79 -16.93 46.04 -14.83
N SER A 80 -18.03 46.72 -15.14
CA SER A 80 -18.93 46.33 -16.22
C SER A 80 -18.81 47.21 -17.46
N VAL A 81 -19.04 46.62 -18.63
CA VAL A 81 -19.31 47.35 -19.87
C VAL A 81 -20.76 47.06 -20.27
N SER A 82 -21.58 48.11 -20.38
CA SER A 82 -23.01 47.96 -20.65
C SER A 82 -23.44 48.55 -22.00
N GLY A 83 -24.49 47.99 -22.59
CA GLY A 83 -25.09 48.53 -23.81
C GLY A 83 -24.31 48.20 -25.09
N LEU A 84 -23.58 47.08 -25.12
CA LEU A 84 -22.92 46.62 -26.34
C LEU A 84 -24.00 46.20 -27.35
N TYR A 85 -24.11 46.92 -28.47
CA TYR A 85 -25.14 46.71 -29.48
C TYR A 85 -24.52 46.35 -30.83
N MET A 86 -24.80 45.14 -31.33
CA MET A 86 -24.34 44.66 -32.64
C MET A 86 -25.53 44.11 -33.42
N TYR A 87 -25.83 44.72 -34.56
CA TYR A 87 -26.91 44.32 -35.45
C TYR A 87 -26.47 44.29 -36.92
N THR A 88 -26.87 43.25 -37.68
CA THR A 88 -26.62 43.18 -39.14
C THR A 88 -27.93 43.05 -39.96
N ASN A 89 -28.02 43.82 -41.06
CA ASN A 89 -29.15 43.78 -42.01
C ASN A 89 -28.82 42.85 -43.19
N SER A 90 -29.75 41.95 -43.53
CA SER A 90 -29.55 40.76 -44.38
C SER A 90 -29.22 41.00 -45.87
N THR A 91 -29.21 42.24 -46.40
CA THR A 91 -29.30 42.41 -47.87
C THR A 91 -28.33 43.35 -48.57
N SER A 92 -27.22 43.81 -47.99
CA SER A 92 -26.25 44.56 -48.80
C SER A 92 -24.82 44.61 -48.25
N ASN A 93 -23.91 43.99 -49.00
CA ASN A 93 -22.48 44.29 -49.19
C ASN A 93 -21.63 44.63 -47.93
N TYR A 94 -20.63 43.77 -47.70
CA TYR A 94 -19.44 43.91 -46.85
C TYR A 94 -19.58 43.62 -45.34
N SER A 95 -19.29 42.37 -44.96
CA SER A 95 -18.07 42.03 -44.22
C SER A 95 -17.75 40.53 -44.38
N LYS A 96 -16.49 40.17 -44.68
CA LYS A 96 -15.98 38.79 -44.55
C LYS A 96 -15.75 38.44 -43.07
N ASN A 97 -16.65 38.86 -42.18
CA ASN A 97 -16.45 38.79 -40.74
C ASN A 97 -17.41 37.77 -40.14
N HIS A 98 -16.86 36.59 -39.91
CA HIS A 98 -17.54 35.42 -39.39
C HIS A 98 -17.55 35.41 -37.84
N TYR A 99 -16.90 36.40 -37.22
CA TYR A 99 -16.56 36.43 -35.80
C TYR A 99 -17.16 37.69 -35.13
N TRP A 100 -18.06 37.47 -34.18
CA TRP A 100 -18.81 38.51 -33.49
C TRP A 100 -18.65 38.39 -31.97
N GLY A 101 -18.33 39.50 -31.30
CA GLY A 101 -18.20 39.60 -29.85
C GLY A 101 -17.48 40.89 -29.44
N LEU A 102 -17.23 41.11 -28.15
CA LEU A 102 -16.40 42.26 -27.75
C LEU A 102 -15.02 42.21 -28.43
N PHE A 103 -14.38 41.04 -28.41
CA PHE A 103 -13.18 40.70 -29.18
C PHE A 103 -13.53 39.76 -30.33
N THR A 104 -12.83 39.89 -31.47
CA THR A 104 -12.96 38.87 -32.52
C THR A 104 -12.19 37.62 -32.13
N GLU A 105 -10.96 37.79 -31.63
CA GLU A 105 -10.12 36.69 -31.17
C GLU A 105 -9.33 37.11 -29.92
N ILE A 106 -9.15 36.17 -29.00
CA ILE A 106 -8.13 36.25 -27.95
C ILE A 106 -7.07 35.22 -28.31
N ALA A 107 -5.87 35.69 -28.65
CA ALA A 107 -4.75 34.85 -29.06
C ALA A 107 -4.15 34.08 -27.88
N GLU A 108 -3.22 33.14 -28.15
CA GLU A 108 -2.59 32.28 -27.12
C GLU A 108 -1.93 33.06 -25.97
N ASP A 109 -1.40 34.25 -26.25
CA ASP A 109 -0.79 35.18 -25.29
C ASP A 109 -1.76 36.23 -24.74
N GLY A 110 -3.01 36.25 -25.22
CA GLY A 110 -4.07 37.13 -24.75
C GLY A 110 -4.68 36.68 -23.42
N THR A 111 -5.13 37.64 -22.61
CA THR A 111 -5.87 37.37 -21.36
C THR A 111 -6.98 38.38 -21.17
N VAL A 112 -8.20 37.92 -20.91
CA VAL A 112 -9.32 38.78 -20.47
C VAL A 112 -9.77 38.33 -19.10
N LYS A 113 -9.83 39.24 -18.13
CA LYS A 113 -10.25 38.87 -16.78
C LYS A 113 -11.10 39.91 -16.06
N ASN A 114 -11.89 39.46 -15.09
CA ASN A 114 -12.64 40.30 -14.15
C ASN A 114 -13.58 41.30 -14.85
N LEU A 115 -14.29 40.87 -15.90
CA LEU A 115 -15.09 41.75 -16.76
C LEU A 115 -16.54 41.28 -16.81
N THR A 116 -17.49 42.21 -16.65
CA THR A 116 -18.92 41.92 -16.88
C THR A 116 -19.44 42.67 -18.10
N LEU A 117 -19.96 41.96 -19.11
CA LEU A 117 -20.80 42.53 -20.16
C LEU A 117 -22.26 42.43 -19.76
N LYS A 118 -22.98 43.55 -19.71
CA LYS A 118 -24.42 43.57 -19.38
C LYS A 118 -25.22 44.42 -20.36
N ASP A 119 -26.55 44.26 -20.38
CA ASP A 119 -27.42 45.01 -21.31
C ASP A 119 -26.92 44.91 -22.76
N THR A 120 -26.48 43.72 -23.16
CA THR A 120 -25.78 43.47 -24.44
C THR A 120 -26.70 42.79 -25.43
N TYR A 121 -26.79 43.32 -26.66
CA TYR A 121 -27.62 42.76 -27.74
C TYR A 121 -26.76 42.44 -28.97
N LEU A 122 -26.65 41.14 -29.28
CA LEU A 122 -25.91 40.62 -30.42
C LEU A 122 -26.87 39.89 -31.36
N ASN A 123 -27.27 40.54 -32.46
CA ASN A 123 -28.05 39.96 -33.55
C ASN A 123 -27.26 40.07 -34.84
N CYS A 124 -26.34 39.11 -35.00
CA CYS A 124 -25.32 39.12 -36.04
C CYS A 124 -25.58 37.99 -37.03
N ALA A 125 -25.25 38.25 -38.29
CA ALA A 125 -25.42 37.33 -39.40
C ALA A 125 -24.28 37.54 -40.39
N ASP A 126 -23.61 36.46 -40.79
CA ASP A 126 -22.66 36.44 -41.89
C ASP A 126 -23.37 36.14 -43.23
N THR A 127 -22.79 36.56 -44.36
CA THR A 127 -23.22 36.13 -45.70
C THR A 127 -23.30 34.61 -45.90
N ASP A 128 -22.49 33.85 -45.15
CA ASP A 128 -22.48 32.41 -45.12
C ASP A 128 -22.98 31.92 -43.75
N PRO A 129 -24.22 31.41 -43.66
CA PRO A 129 -24.80 30.92 -42.40
C PRO A 129 -23.97 29.79 -41.79
N SER A 130 -23.16 29.09 -42.59
CA SER A 130 -22.29 28.00 -42.15
C SER A 130 -21.08 28.42 -41.30
N ARG A 131 -20.89 29.73 -41.07
CA ARG A 131 -19.69 30.30 -40.44
C ARG A 131 -20.00 31.37 -39.40
N ASN A 132 -21.24 31.48 -38.92
CA ASN A 132 -21.62 32.54 -38.00
C ASN A 132 -21.14 32.18 -36.58
N HIS A 133 -20.15 32.90 -36.03
CA HIS A 133 -19.61 32.65 -34.69
C HIS A 133 -19.88 33.86 -33.79
N ILE A 134 -20.77 33.71 -32.82
CA ILE A 134 -21.20 34.80 -31.94
C ILE A 134 -20.88 34.46 -30.49
N GLY A 135 -19.99 35.22 -29.89
CA GLY A 135 -19.63 35.12 -28.49
C GLY A 135 -19.76 36.45 -27.77
N GLY A 136 -20.20 36.49 -26.52
CA GLY A 136 -20.30 37.75 -25.78
C GLY A 136 -18.94 38.42 -25.60
N ILE A 137 -18.00 37.73 -24.92
CA ILE A 137 -16.65 38.24 -24.67
C ILE A 137 -15.79 38.13 -25.93
N CYS A 138 -15.74 36.96 -26.56
CA CYS A 138 -15.03 36.81 -27.83
C CYS A 138 -15.69 35.79 -28.76
N ALA A 139 -15.47 35.95 -30.07
CA ALA A 139 -15.90 34.93 -31.01
C ALA A 139 -14.97 33.70 -31.00
N HIS A 140 -13.65 33.92 -30.92
CA HIS A 140 -12.65 32.85 -30.91
C HIS A 140 -11.67 33.03 -29.73
N ASN A 141 -11.43 31.98 -28.95
CA ASN A 141 -10.44 31.94 -27.89
C ASN A 141 -9.33 30.89 -28.14
N SER A 142 -8.09 31.35 -28.04
CA SER A 142 -6.87 30.54 -27.89
C SER A 142 -6.10 30.91 -26.62
N GLY A 143 -6.48 31.98 -25.90
CA GLY A 143 -5.84 32.48 -24.69
C GLY A 143 -6.65 32.25 -23.41
N THR A 144 -6.47 33.12 -22.41
CA THR A 144 -7.09 32.94 -21.08
C THR A 144 -8.29 33.87 -20.87
N ILE A 145 -9.43 33.31 -20.45
CA ILE A 145 -10.59 34.07 -19.96
C ILE A 145 -10.90 33.65 -18.52
N GLU A 146 -10.85 34.60 -17.59
CA GLU A 146 -11.01 34.32 -16.15
C GLU A 146 -12.01 35.29 -15.52
N ASN A 147 -12.97 34.80 -14.72
CA ASN A 147 -13.92 35.64 -13.97
C ASN A 147 -14.64 36.67 -14.87
N CYS A 148 -15.09 36.21 -16.05
CA CYS A 148 -15.81 37.04 -17.01
C CYS A 148 -17.29 36.64 -17.07
N HIS A 149 -18.16 37.63 -17.19
CA HIS A 149 -19.60 37.44 -17.09
C HIS A 149 -20.32 38.08 -18.27
N PHE A 150 -21.28 37.37 -18.86
CA PHE A 150 -22.17 37.87 -19.91
C PHE A 150 -23.62 37.93 -19.40
N ASP A 151 -24.30 39.05 -19.61
CA ASP A 151 -25.72 39.28 -19.31
C ASP A 151 -26.38 40.00 -20.51
N GLY A 152 -27.09 39.26 -21.36
CA GLY A 152 -27.64 39.83 -22.59
C GLY A 152 -28.39 38.87 -23.51
N TYR A 153 -28.65 39.35 -24.72
CA TYR A 153 -29.38 38.64 -25.76
C TYR A 153 -28.44 38.33 -26.94
N ILE A 154 -28.30 37.06 -27.29
CA ILE A 154 -27.61 36.60 -28.50
C ILE A 154 -28.59 35.86 -29.40
N PHE A 155 -28.63 36.24 -30.67
CA PHE A 155 -29.47 35.62 -31.68
C PHE A 155 -28.73 35.43 -33.00
N ASP A 156 -28.54 34.18 -33.38
CA ASP A 156 -28.15 33.81 -34.73
C ASP A 156 -29.36 33.96 -35.67
N LYS A 157 -29.26 34.94 -36.57
CA LYS A 157 -30.37 35.33 -37.46
C LYS A 157 -30.85 34.20 -38.37
N TYR A 158 -30.03 33.18 -38.61
CA TYR A 158 -30.33 32.08 -39.53
C TYR A 158 -31.10 30.93 -38.90
N ILE A 159 -31.42 31.01 -37.61
CA ILE A 159 -32.08 29.93 -36.86
C ILE A 159 -33.38 29.44 -37.53
N ASP A 160 -34.16 30.31 -38.17
CA ASP A 160 -35.42 29.95 -38.84
C ASP A 160 -35.26 29.60 -40.33
N GLU A 161 -34.12 29.90 -40.95
CA GLU A 161 -33.96 29.86 -42.41
C GLU A 161 -33.31 28.55 -42.92
N PHE A 162 -32.49 27.89 -42.10
CA PHE A 162 -31.66 26.76 -42.53
C PHE A 162 -31.75 25.56 -41.57
N ASP A 163 -31.59 24.35 -42.10
CA ASP A 163 -31.36 23.12 -41.35
C ASP A 163 -30.08 22.48 -41.92
N THR A 164 -28.92 22.87 -41.39
CA THR A 164 -27.61 22.39 -41.87
C THR A 164 -26.73 21.92 -40.73
N ASN A 165 -25.82 20.98 -41.00
CA ASN A 165 -24.78 20.51 -40.08
C ASN A 165 -23.58 21.47 -39.99
N ASP A 166 -23.77 22.72 -40.41
CA ASP A 166 -22.67 23.63 -40.69
C ASP A 166 -22.15 24.36 -39.45
N ARG A 167 -20.96 24.97 -39.54
CA ARG A 167 -20.21 25.55 -38.42
C ARG A 167 -20.76 26.92 -37.96
N SER A 168 -21.99 26.98 -37.47
CA SER A 168 -22.49 28.14 -36.71
C SER A 168 -22.43 27.88 -35.20
N TYR A 169 -21.78 28.78 -34.44
CA TYR A 169 -21.53 28.60 -33.02
C TYR A 169 -21.98 29.82 -32.23
N VAL A 170 -22.67 29.60 -31.11
CA VAL A 170 -23.10 30.64 -30.19
C VAL A 170 -22.64 30.30 -28.78
N GLY A 171 -21.98 31.25 -28.11
CA GLY A 171 -21.56 31.13 -26.72
C GLY A 171 -21.80 32.41 -25.94
N GLY A 172 -22.25 32.34 -24.70
CA GLY A 172 -22.37 33.54 -23.87
C GLY A 172 -21.00 34.20 -23.61
N ILE A 173 -19.96 33.40 -23.42
CA ILE A 173 -18.58 33.89 -23.25
C ILE A 173 -17.81 33.81 -24.57
N CYS A 174 -17.75 32.61 -25.15
CA CYS A 174 -16.92 32.32 -26.32
C CYS A 174 -17.67 31.49 -27.37
N ALA A 175 -17.66 31.89 -28.65
CA ALA A 175 -18.30 31.07 -29.68
C ALA A 175 -17.48 29.81 -30.00
N LYS A 176 -16.17 29.96 -30.20
CA LYS A 176 -15.24 28.87 -30.54
C LYS A 176 -13.99 28.91 -29.67
N MET A 177 -13.61 27.79 -29.05
CA MET A 177 -12.35 27.67 -28.33
C MET A 177 -11.44 26.61 -28.98
N THR A 178 -10.20 26.96 -29.31
CA THR A 178 -9.20 26.02 -29.88
C THR A 178 -8.00 25.77 -28.96
N GLY A 179 -7.82 26.60 -27.94
CA GLY A 179 -6.73 26.53 -26.97
C GLY A 179 -6.98 27.48 -25.80
N GLY A 180 -6.01 27.58 -24.88
CA GLY A 180 -6.10 28.49 -23.74
C GLY A 180 -7.00 27.98 -22.61
N SER A 181 -7.60 28.83 -21.76
CA SER A 181 -8.46 28.36 -20.65
C SER A 181 -9.66 29.27 -20.41
N ILE A 182 -10.77 28.72 -19.92
CA ILE A 182 -11.95 29.47 -19.44
C ILE A 182 -12.28 29.00 -18.03
N SER A 183 -12.26 29.92 -17.07
CA SER A 183 -12.55 29.61 -15.66
C SER A 183 -13.29 30.72 -14.93
N GLY A 184 -14.13 30.36 -13.95
CA GLY A 184 -14.85 31.33 -13.12
C GLY A 184 -15.90 32.18 -13.87
N CYS A 185 -16.28 31.76 -15.08
CA CYS A 185 -17.10 32.58 -15.98
C CYS A 185 -18.59 32.25 -15.87
N SER A 186 -19.46 33.21 -16.21
CA SER A 186 -20.91 32.94 -16.22
C SER A 186 -21.66 33.62 -17.35
N ALA A 187 -22.76 33.01 -17.79
CA ALA A 187 -23.66 33.59 -18.78
C ALA A 187 -25.09 33.68 -18.25
N LYS A 188 -25.78 34.77 -18.60
CA LYS A 188 -27.17 35.06 -18.26
C LYS A 188 -27.87 35.74 -19.44
N GLY A 189 -29.17 35.53 -19.57
CA GLY A 189 -30.01 36.11 -20.61
C GLY A 189 -30.56 35.06 -21.57
N SER A 190 -30.65 35.38 -22.86
CA SER A 190 -31.21 34.48 -23.87
C SER A 190 -30.23 34.28 -25.02
N LEU A 191 -29.86 33.03 -25.28
CA LEU A 191 -28.87 32.63 -26.27
C LEU A 191 -29.52 31.68 -27.29
N ASN A 192 -29.65 32.14 -28.53
CA ASN A 192 -30.35 31.42 -29.58
C ASN A 192 -29.39 31.19 -30.75
N GLY A 193 -29.06 29.93 -31.03
CA GLY A 193 -28.10 29.55 -32.07
C GLY A 193 -28.60 28.49 -33.04
N LEU A 194 -28.08 28.53 -34.28
CA LEU A 194 -28.49 27.63 -35.35
C LEU A 194 -27.93 26.20 -35.21
N ASN A 195 -26.65 26.02 -34.87
CA ASN A 195 -26.07 24.68 -34.75
C ASN A 195 -25.64 24.37 -33.32
N ARG A 196 -24.49 24.88 -32.87
CA ARG A 196 -23.94 24.56 -31.54
C ARG A 196 -24.02 25.76 -30.61
N THR A 197 -24.84 25.63 -29.59
CA THR A 197 -25.14 26.73 -28.65
C THR A 197 -24.75 26.31 -27.25
N GLY A 198 -23.84 27.05 -26.64
CA GLY A 198 -23.40 26.86 -25.27
C GLY A 198 -23.64 28.09 -24.41
N GLY A 199 -23.92 27.91 -23.12
CA GLY A 199 -23.98 29.06 -22.21
C GLY A 199 -22.61 29.74 -22.10
N ILE A 200 -21.54 28.95 -22.03
CA ILE A 200 -20.17 29.47 -21.94
C ILE A 200 -19.48 29.38 -23.31
N ILE A 201 -19.46 28.18 -23.89
CA ILE A 201 -18.73 27.89 -25.14
C ILE A 201 -19.65 27.25 -26.18
N GLY A 202 -19.75 27.83 -27.37
CA GLY A 202 -20.49 27.21 -28.49
C GLY A 202 -19.84 25.90 -28.97
N PHE A 203 -18.60 25.98 -29.43
CA PHE A 203 -17.82 24.82 -29.92
C PHE A 203 -16.39 24.79 -29.38
N TYR A 204 -15.94 23.62 -28.94
CA TYR A 204 -14.64 23.43 -28.30
C TYR A 204 -13.75 22.42 -29.05
N GLU A 205 -12.58 22.84 -29.52
CA GLU A 205 -11.61 22.05 -30.32
C GLU A 205 -10.25 21.86 -29.59
N GLY A 206 -10.09 22.44 -28.41
CA GLY A 206 -8.83 22.39 -27.63
C GLY A 206 -8.68 21.12 -26.77
N THR A 207 -7.76 21.20 -25.79
CA THR A 207 -7.52 20.14 -24.78
C THR A 207 -7.53 20.66 -23.34
N ALA A 208 -7.58 21.98 -23.15
CA ALA A 208 -7.52 22.62 -21.85
C ALA A 208 -8.84 22.51 -21.06
N PRO A 209 -8.77 22.52 -19.71
CA PRO A 209 -9.96 22.32 -18.90
C PRO A 209 -10.88 23.55 -18.91
N ILE A 210 -12.17 23.29 -18.71
CA ILE A 210 -13.21 24.30 -18.43
C ILE A 210 -13.63 24.09 -16.98
N THR A 211 -13.44 25.11 -16.13
CA THR A 211 -13.62 24.96 -14.67
C THR A 211 -14.46 26.07 -14.06
N ASN A 212 -15.24 25.76 -13.02
CA ASN A 212 -15.93 26.77 -12.20
C ASN A 212 -16.81 27.73 -13.01
N CYS A 213 -17.49 27.23 -14.04
CA CYS A 213 -18.33 28.06 -14.89
C CYS A 213 -19.82 27.79 -14.65
N THR A 214 -20.64 28.84 -14.76
CA THR A 214 -22.08 28.74 -14.47
C THR A 214 -22.94 29.34 -15.56
N ASN A 215 -23.94 28.60 -16.02
CA ASN A 215 -24.97 29.12 -16.91
C ASN A 215 -26.29 29.41 -16.18
N TYR A 216 -26.77 30.64 -16.32
CA TYR A 216 -28.11 31.09 -15.91
C TYR A 216 -28.97 31.47 -17.13
N ALA A 217 -28.42 31.44 -18.34
CA ALA A 217 -29.12 31.85 -19.55
C ALA A 217 -30.11 30.78 -20.03
N HIS A 218 -31.22 31.22 -20.63
CA HIS A 218 -32.04 30.36 -21.49
C HIS A 218 -31.31 30.15 -22.80
N ILE A 219 -31.04 28.88 -23.11
CA ILE A 219 -30.32 28.44 -24.30
C ILE A 219 -31.31 27.72 -25.21
N TYR A 220 -31.36 28.14 -26.46
CA TYR A 220 -32.01 27.42 -27.53
C TYR A 220 -31.01 27.17 -28.66
N GLY A 221 -30.72 25.90 -28.91
CA GLY A 221 -29.86 25.47 -30.01
C GLY A 221 -30.63 24.58 -30.96
N LYS A 222 -30.84 24.99 -32.21
CA LYS A 222 -31.67 24.21 -33.14
C LYS A 222 -31.13 22.78 -33.39
N ARG A 223 -29.81 22.54 -33.28
CA ARG A 223 -29.24 21.18 -33.35
C ARG A 223 -28.61 20.69 -32.05
N GLU A 224 -27.68 21.45 -31.48
CA GLU A 224 -26.97 21.07 -30.27
C GLU A 224 -27.04 22.22 -29.24
N ALA A 225 -27.57 21.92 -28.06
CA ALA A 225 -27.68 22.88 -26.97
C ALA A 225 -27.08 22.32 -25.67
N GLY A 226 -26.06 23.00 -25.15
CA GLY A 226 -25.39 22.64 -23.90
C GLY A 226 -25.38 23.79 -22.91
N GLY A 227 -25.67 23.54 -21.62
CA GLY A 227 -25.63 24.63 -20.62
C GLY A 227 -24.27 25.29 -20.52
N ILE A 228 -23.18 24.53 -20.62
CA ILE A 228 -21.81 25.06 -20.57
C ILE A 228 -21.18 25.02 -21.97
N VAL A 229 -21.16 23.85 -22.59
CA VAL A 229 -20.54 23.62 -23.90
C VAL A 229 -21.57 23.08 -24.88
N GLY A 230 -21.77 23.75 -26.02
CA GLY A 230 -22.66 23.26 -27.06
C GLY A 230 -22.20 21.90 -27.61
N ALA A 231 -21.01 21.86 -28.20
CA ALA A 231 -20.36 20.60 -28.59
C ALA A 231 -18.83 20.68 -28.59
N THR A 232 -18.16 19.52 -28.57
CA THR A 232 -16.71 19.43 -28.74
C THR A 232 -16.33 18.83 -30.09
N ASP A 233 -15.09 19.07 -30.50
CA ASP A 233 -14.45 18.27 -31.53
C ASP A 233 -14.23 16.85 -31.01
N MET A 234 -14.18 15.91 -31.95
CA MET A 234 -14.14 14.47 -31.68
C MET A 234 -12.71 13.92 -31.70
N SER A 235 -11.73 14.75 -32.06
CA SER A 235 -10.32 14.39 -32.09
C SER A 235 -9.71 14.40 -30.68
N ASN A 236 -10.03 15.40 -29.89
CA ASN A 236 -9.44 15.66 -28.57
C ASN A 236 -10.44 15.37 -27.44
N GLU A 237 -9.91 14.96 -26.30
CA GLU A 237 -10.70 14.81 -25.08
C GLU A 237 -10.69 16.13 -24.29
N VAL A 238 -11.87 16.55 -23.85
CA VAL A 238 -12.07 17.79 -23.10
C VAL A 238 -12.42 17.49 -21.65
N ASN A 239 -11.83 18.21 -20.71
CA ASN A 239 -12.20 18.11 -19.29
C ASN A 239 -13.15 19.26 -18.91
N ILE A 240 -14.38 18.92 -18.53
CA ILE A 240 -15.38 19.85 -18.00
C ILE A 240 -15.57 19.52 -16.52
N ASN A 241 -15.19 20.44 -15.64
CA ASN A 241 -15.15 20.19 -14.20
C ASN A 241 -15.79 21.33 -13.40
N GLN A 242 -16.54 20.99 -12.34
CA GLN A 242 -17.11 22.00 -11.43
C GLN A 242 -17.95 23.06 -12.17
N CYS A 243 -18.78 22.63 -13.11
CA CYS A 243 -19.62 23.55 -13.89
C CYS A 243 -21.10 23.28 -13.67
N ASP A 244 -21.87 24.36 -13.60
CA ASP A 244 -23.25 24.33 -13.16
C ASP A 244 -24.19 24.96 -14.18
N ASN A 245 -25.30 24.29 -14.48
CA ASN A 245 -26.38 24.88 -15.27
C ASN A 245 -27.64 25.09 -14.43
N HIS A 246 -28.08 26.34 -14.35
CA HIS A 246 -29.36 26.77 -13.77
C HIS A 246 -30.37 27.19 -14.83
N GLY A 247 -29.89 27.54 -16.03
CA GLY A 247 -30.70 28.02 -17.14
C GLY A 247 -31.45 26.90 -17.87
N VAL A 248 -32.53 27.26 -18.57
CA VAL A 248 -33.27 26.33 -19.43
C VAL A 248 -32.43 26.03 -20.68
N VAL A 249 -32.32 24.75 -21.07
CA VAL A 249 -31.61 24.31 -22.27
C VAL A 249 -32.58 23.57 -23.18
N GLU A 250 -32.77 24.07 -24.40
CA GLU A 250 -33.70 23.50 -25.39
C GLU A 250 -33.00 23.26 -26.72
N SER A 251 -33.31 22.13 -27.35
CA SER A 251 -32.86 21.79 -28.68
C SER A 251 -33.90 21.04 -29.49
N ASP A 252 -33.89 21.23 -30.81
CA ASP A 252 -34.67 20.39 -31.72
C ASP A 252 -33.95 19.07 -32.07
N HIS A 253 -32.75 18.80 -31.53
CA HIS A 253 -32.08 17.49 -31.62
C HIS A 253 -31.46 17.10 -30.26
N ASN A 254 -30.20 17.47 -30.01
CA ASN A 254 -29.41 16.98 -28.89
C ASN A 254 -29.28 18.06 -27.83
N ALA A 255 -29.58 17.70 -26.58
CA ALA A 255 -29.50 18.64 -25.48
C ALA A 255 -28.79 18.02 -24.27
N GLY A 256 -27.94 18.82 -23.63
CA GLY A 256 -27.26 18.47 -22.39
C GLY A 256 -27.29 19.63 -21.41
N GLY A 257 -27.62 19.38 -20.15
CA GLY A 257 -27.56 20.45 -19.15
C GLY A 257 -26.16 21.03 -18.99
N VAL A 258 -25.10 20.27 -19.24
CA VAL A 258 -23.71 20.74 -19.26
C VAL A 258 -23.16 20.71 -20.67
N VAL A 259 -23.28 19.59 -21.38
CA VAL A 259 -22.73 19.40 -22.73
C VAL A 259 -23.65 18.59 -23.64
N ALA A 260 -23.93 19.08 -24.85
CA ALA A 260 -24.86 18.37 -25.75
C ALA A 260 -24.20 17.18 -26.45
N TRP A 261 -23.02 17.39 -27.03
CA TRP A 261 -22.32 16.37 -27.82
C TRP A 261 -20.81 16.52 -27.66
N ALA A 262 -20.11 15.51 -27.14
CA ALA A 262 -18.69 15.65 -26.89
C ALA A 262 -17.87 14.36 -26.90
N LYS A 263 -16.56 14.50 -27.09
CA LYS A 263 -15.55 13.58 -26.56
C LYS A 263 -14.96 14.25 -25.31
N ALA A 264 -15.49 13.93 -24.14
CA ALA A 264 -15.14 14.65 -22.91
C ALA A 264 -15.19 13.77 -21.67
N SER A 265 -14.39 14.12 -20.67
CA SER A 265 -14.56 13.74 -19.27
C SER A 265 -15.34 14.85 -18.57
N VAL A 266 -16.45 14.49 -17.92
CA VAL A 266 -17.34 15.45 -17.23
C VAL A 266 -17.40 15.08 -15.76
N SER A 267 -16.97 15.97 -14.89
CA SER A 267 -16.84 15.67 -13.46
C SER A 267 -17.31 16.80 -12.55
N ASN A 268 -17.90 16.44 -11.40
CA ASN A 268 -18.35 17.41 -10.38
C ASN A 268 -19.29 18.50 -10.95
N CYS A 269 -20.10 18.17 -11.94
CA CYS A 269 -20.99 19.14 -12.60
C CYS A 269 -22.44 18.93 -12.16
N LYS A 270 -23.21 20.02 -12.18
CA LYS A 270 -24.61 20.02 -11.78
C LYS A 270 -25.52 20.57 -12.87
N ASN A 271 -26.70 19.96 -13.02
CA ASN A 271 -27.80 20.56 -13.75
C ASN A 271 -29.03 20.75 -12.85
N LEU A 272 -29.43 22.00 -12.66
CA LEU A 272 -30.65 22.47 -12.00
C LEU A 272 -31.71 22.93 -13.01
N GLY A 273 -31.28 23.31 -14.21
CA GLY A 273 -32.13 23.83 -15.27
C GLY A 273 -32.94 22.75 -15.98
N THR A 274 -34.07 23.13 -16.59
CA THR A 274 -34.85 22.21 -17.43
C THR A 274 -34.10 21.95 -18.75
N VAL A 275 -34.01 20.69 -19.16
CA VAL A 275 -33.37 20.26 -20.42
C VAL A 275 -34.41 19.62 -21.33
N ARG A 276 -34.54 20.12 -22.56
CA ARG A 276 -35.45 19.59 -23.58
C ARG A 276 -34.70 19.31 -24.88
N GLY A 277 -34.76 18.08 -25.37
CA GLY A 277 -34.24 17.69 -26.68
C GLY A 277 -35.24 16.77 -27.40
N GLN A 278 -34.95 16.37 -28.64
CA GLN A 278 -35.78 15.38 -29.37
C GLN A 278 -35.17 13.99 -29.29
N ASP A 279 -33.88 13.86 -29.61
CA ASP A 279 -33.16 12.59 -29.67
C ASP A 279 -32.23 12.43 -28.46
N TYR A 280 -30.93 12.71 -28.60
CA TYR A 280 -29.95 12.41 -27.54
C TYR A 280 -29.96 13.49 -26.47
N THR A 281 -30.74 13.25 -25.41
CA THR A 281 -30.93 14.21 -24.33
C THR A 281 -30.46 13.65 -23.00
N GLY A 282 -29.66 14.45 -22.28
CA GLY A 282 -29.34 14.14 -20.89
C GLY A 282 -29.28 15.34 -19.96
N GLY A 283 -29.58 15.11 -18.69
CA GLY A 283 -29.53 16.18 -17.69
C GLY A 283 -28.14 16.78 -17.53
N ILE A 284 -27.07 16.00 -17.73
CA ILE A 284 -25.68 16.48 -17.76
C ILE A 284 -25.14 16.46 -19.19
N ALA A 285 -25.17 15.29 -19.83
CA ALA A 285 -24.61 15.11 -21.16
C ALA A 285 -25.65 14.53 -22.12
N GLY A 286 -25.78 15.09 -23.32
CA GLY A 286 -26.53 14.42 -24.40
C GLY A 286 -25.77 13.16 -24.84
N TYR A 287 -24.81 13.31 -25.75
CA TYR A 287 -24.00 12.20 -26.25
C TYR A 287 -22.51 12.37 -25.95
N ILE A 288 -21.88 11.36 -25.34
CA ILE A 288 -20.42 11.27 -25.18
C ILE A 288 -19.87 10.19 -26.12
N TYR A 289 -19.03 10.58 -27.09
CA TYR A 289 -18.55 9.70 -28.18
C TYR A 289 -17.29 8.93 -27.84
N ASN A 290 -17.25 7.68 -28.34
CA ASN A 290 -16.14 6.75 -28.22
C ASN A 290 -15.36 6.63 -29.54
N ALA A 291 -14.09 7.05 -29.56
CA ALA A 291 -13.19 6.69 -30.66
C ALA A 291 -12.82 5.20 -30.53
N ILE A 292 -13.12 4.37 -31.54
CA ILE A 292 -12.60 3.01 -31.65
C ILE A 292 -12.03 2.81 -33.04
N ASP A 293 -10.71 2.62 -33.11
CA ASP A 293 -10.08 1.65 -34.01
C ASP A 293 -8.69 1.26 -33.42
N ASN A 294 -8.58 0.01 -32.94
CA ASN A 294 -7.33 -0.74 -32.67
C ASN A 294 -6.27 -0.21 -31.67
N CYS A 295 -6.60 -0.04 -30.39
CA CYS A 295 -5.58 -0.15 -29.33
C CYS A 295 -6.08 -0.99 -28.14
N VAL A 296 -5.31 -2.04 -27.84
CA VAL A 296 -5.37 -2.82 -26.61
C VAL A 296 -4.49 -2.11 -25.58
N ASN A 297 -5.05 -1.76 -24.42
CA ASN A 297 -4.39 -1.29 -23.19
C ASN A 297 -3.65 0.08 -23.21
N GLU A 298 -4.16 1.04 -22.42
CA GLU A 298 -3.49 1.82 -21.34
C GLU A 298 -4.22 3.17 -21.09
N GLY A 299 -4.90 3.29 -19.94
CA GLY A 299 -4.76 4.47 -19.06
C GLY A 299 -5.56 5.77 -19.28
N ILE A 300 -6.57 5.88 -20.15
CA ILE A 300 -7.42 7.09 -20.20
C ILE A 300 -8.89 6.67 -20.26
N SER A 301 -9.65 7.02 -19.21
CA SER A 301 -11.04 6.61 -19.00
C SER A 301 -12.00 7.74 -19.41
N LYS A 302 -13.02 7.40 -20.20
CA LYS A 302 -13.99 8.34 -20.79
C LYS A 302 -15.22 8.46 -19.88
N ASP A 303 -15.09 9.20 -18.78
CA ASP A 303 -16.04 9.04 -17.65
C ASP A 303 -16.94 10.26 -17.40
N ILE A 304 -18.18 9.98 -16.99
CA ILE A 304 -19.03 10.95 -16.26
C ILE A 304 -18.98 10.56 -14.78
N THR A 305 -18.44 11.44 -13.93
CA THR A 305 -18.22 11.13 -12.51
C THR A 305 -18.71 12.23 -11.58
N LYS A 306 -19.27 11.86 -10.41
CA LYS A 306 -19.66 12.82 -9.36
C LYS A 306 -20.60 13.94 -9.86
N CYS A 307 -21.42 13.65 -10.88
CA CYS A 307 -22.33 14.62 -11.49
C CYS A 307 -23.78 14.36 -11.08
N HIS A 308 -24.61 15.41 -11.07
CA HIS A 308 -26.01 15.22 -10.72
C HIS A 308 -27.00 16.12 -11.43
N ASN A 309 -28.15 15.53 -11.76
CA ASN A 309 -29.28 16.20 -12.36
C ASN A 309 -30.45 16.34 -11.37
N GLU A 310 -30.88 17.58 -11.15
CA GLU A 310 -32.10 17.93 -10.43
C GLU A 310 -33.18 18.52 -11.36
N GLY A 311 -32.77 18.98 -12.55
CA GLY A 311 -33.64 19.56 -13.54
C GLY A 311 -34.57 18.54 -14.21
N ILE A 312 -35.70 19.03 -14.75
CA ILE A 312 -36.60 18.21 -15.57
C ILE A 312 -35.94 17.92 -16.91
N VAL A 313 -35.91 16.64 -17.33
CA VAL A 313 -35.39 16.20 -18.63
C VAL A 313 -36.54 15.65 -19.47
N THR A 314 -36.78 16.23 -20.65
CA THR A 314 -37.83 15.77 -21.57
C THR A 314 -37.33 15.58 -22.99
N GLY A 315 -37.84 14.58 -23.70
CA GLY A 315 -37.64 14.45 -25.14
C GLY A 315 -38.52 13.41 -25.84
N GLU A 316 -38.15 12.97 -27.04
CA GLU A 316 -38.90 11.97 -27.79
C GLU A 316 -38.36 10.56 -27.54
N ASP A 317 -37.11 10.24 -27.88
CA ASP A 317 -36.50 8.90 -27.72
C ASP A 317 -35.09 9.04 -27.13
N ASN A 318 -34.51 8.00 -26.53
CA ASN A 318 -33.10 7.98 -26.10
C ASN A 318 -32.73 9.02 -25.02
N ILE A 319 -33.42 9.00 -23.87
CA ILE A 319 -33.31 10.04 -22.83
C ILE A 319 -32.74 9.50 -21.51
N GLY A 320 -31.65 10.08 -21.02
CA GLY A 320 -31.08 9.76 -19.70
C GLY A 320 -31.18 10.91 -18.72
N GLY A 321 -31.52 10.67 -17.45
CA GLY A 321 -31.52 11.73 -16.44
C GLY A 321 -30.11 12.30 -16.20
N VAL A 322 -29.06 11.50 -16.37
CA VAL A 322 -27.66 11.99 -16.37
C VAL A 322 -27.12 12.08 -17.79
N ALA A 323 -27.16 10.97 -18.55
CA ALA A 323 -26.62 10.94 -19.90
C ALA A 323 -27.40 10.01 -20.83
N TYR A 324 -27.46 10.32 -22.13
CA TYR A 324 -28.00 9.33 -23.06
C TYR A 324 -27.04 8.15 -23.21
N SER A 325 -25.76 8.37 -23.57
CA SER A 325 -24.82 7.27 -23.82
C SER A 325 -23.36 7.58 -23.45
N THR A 326 -22.67 6.60 -22.84
CA THR A 326 -21.26 6.61 -22.43
C THR A 326 -20.75 5.19 -22.10
N GLU A 327 -19.43 5.00 -22.02
CA GLU A 327 -18.77 3.74 -21.60
C GLU A 327 -18.77 3.56 -20.07
N GLN A 328 -18.60 4.64 -19.30
CA GLN A 328 -18.54 4.60 -17.84
C GLN A 328 -19.31 5.76 -17.18
N ILE A 329 -20.04 5.43 -16.11
CA ILE A 329 -20.65 6.40 -15.20
C ILE A 329 -20.37 5.95 -13.78
N SER A 330 -19.80 6.83 -12.95
CA SER A 330 -19.63 6.58 -11.53
C SER A 330 -20.15 7.72 -10.67
N ASP A 331 -20.63 7.43 -9.47
CA ASP A 331 -20.93 8.45 -8.46
C ASP A 331 -21.94 9.51 -8.91
N CYS A 332 -22.80 9.16 -9.88
CA CYS A 332 -23.73 10.10 -10.50
C CYS A 332 -25.17 9.83 -10.07
N TYR A 333 -25.98 10.87 -10.03
CA TYR A 333 -27.37 10.70 -9.66
C TYR A 333 -28.36 11.61 -10.36
N ASN A 334 -29.60 11.14 -10.42
CA ASN A 334 -30.73 11.90 -10.92
C ASN A 334 -31.84 11.96 -9.86
N ILE A 335 -32.27 13.17 -9.53
CA ILE A 335 -33.50 13.41 -8.74
C ILE A 335 -34.57 14.12 -9.58
N GLY A 336 -34.20 14.67 -10.73
CA GLY A 336 -35.12 15.33 -11.65
C GLY A 336 -36.07 14.37 -12.36
N THR A 337 -37.24 14.86 -12.76
CA THR A 337 -38.19 14.06 -13.55
C THR A 337 -37.66 13.82 -14.96
N VAL A 338 -37.68 12.57 -15.42
CA VAL A 338 -37.31 12.17 -16.80
C VAL A 338 -38.54 11.69 -17.54
N LYS A 339 -38.85 12.28 -18.70
CA LYS A 339 -40.04 11.95 -19.47
C LYS A 339 -39.79 11.92 -20.98
N ALA A 340 -40.20 10.86 -21.65
CA ALA A 340 -40.21 10.81 -23.11
C ALA A 340 -41.48 10.18 -23.69
N THR A 341 -41.69 10.38 -24.99
CA THR A 341 -42.83 9.82 -25.75
C THR A 341 -42.51 8.51 -26.47
N GLY A 342 -41.21 8.20 -26.64
CA GLY A 342 -40.61 7.06 -27.33
C GLY A 342 -39.86 6.09 -26.41
N GLY A 343 -38.84 5.41 -26.95
CA GLY A 343 -38.13 4.30 -26.28
C GLY A 343 -36.79 4.68 -25.62
N ASN A 344 -36.18 3.72 -24.90
CA ASN A 344 -34.85 3.80 -24.28
C ASN A 344 -34.67 4.98 -23.33
N ILE A 345 -35.27 4.88 -22.14
CA ILE A 345 -35.31 5.99 -21.19
C ILE A 345 -34.81 5.50 -19.85
N ALA A 346 -33.93 6.28 -19.20
CA ALA A 346 -33.50 5.93 -17.86
C ALA A 346 -33.25 7.13 -16.95
N GLY A 347 -33.34 6.90 -15.64
CA GLY A 347 -32.96 7.90 -14.65
C GLY A 347 -31.46 8.23 -14.68
N VAL A 348 -30.57 7.29 -15.01
CA VAL A 348 -29.13 7.56 -15.14
C VAL A 348 -28.70 7.56 -16.60
N CYS A 349 -28.74 6.39 -17.27
CA CYS A 349 -28.23 6.23 -18.63
C CYS A 349 -29.21 5.52 -19.57
N ALA A 350 -29.60 6.13 -20.67
CA ALA A 350 -30.50 5.48 -21.63
C ALA A 350 -29.84 4.29 -22.34
N ASN A 351 -28.59 4.43 -22.79
CA ASN A 351 -27.87 3.41 -23.54
C ASN A 351 -26.37 3.36 -23.20
N VAL A 352 -25.94 2.28 -22.55
CA VAL A 352 -24.52 1.96 -22.41
C VAL A 352 -24.11 1.05 -23.57
N SER A 353 -23.51 1.63 -24.60
CA SER A 353 -23.02 0.91 -25.79
C SER A 353 -21.49 0.78 -25.77
N SER A 354 -20.98 -0.45 -25.68
CA SER A 354 -19.56 -0.77 -25.89
C SER A 354 -19.41 -1.97 -26.82
N SER A 355 -18.43 -1.91 -27.72
CA SER A 355 -17.94 -3.09 -28.45
C SER A 355 -16.96 -3.92 -27.61
N THR A 356 -16.73 -3.52 -26.35
CA THR A 356 -15.82 -4.13 -25.38
C THR A 356 -16.61 -4.53 -24.12
N ILE A 357 -16.22 -5.61 -23.46
CA ILE A 357 -16.88 -6.14 -22.23
C ILE A 357 -16.69 -5.27 -20.98
N ASN A 358 -16.18 -4.03 -21.11
CA ASN A 358 -15.65 -3.21 -20.01
C ASN A 358 -16.50 -2.00 -19.63
N ALA A 359 -17.71 -1.82 -20.17
CA ALA A 359 -18.56 -0.71 -19.75
C ALA A 359 -19.07 -0.90 -18.30
N GLN A 360 -19.09 0.16 -17.49
CA GLN A 360 -19.40 0.08 -16.05
C GLN A 360 -20.30 1.22 -15.59
N ILE A 361 -21.37 0.89 -14.86
CA ILE A 361 -22.13 1.85 -14.06
C ILE A 361 -21.98 1.46 -12.59
N ILE A 362 -21.39 2.35 -11.80
CA ILE A 362 -21.00 2.09 -10.42
C ILE A 362 -21.45 3.24 -9.54
N HIS A 363 -21.93 2.98 -8.33
CA HIS A 363 -22.25 4.06 -7.37
C HIS A 363 -23.22 5.13 -7.91
N CYS A 364 -24.14 4.73 -8.79
CA CYS A 364 -25.14 5.63 -9.35
C CYS A 364 -26.55 5.39 -8.81
N TYR A 365 -27.37 6.44 -8.74
CA TYR A 365 -28.76 6.30 -8.31
C TYR A 365 -29.77 7.19 -9.01
N ASN A 366 -31.03 6.76 -8.98
CA ASN A 366 -32.17 7.53 -9.45
C ASN A 366 -33.25 7.63 -8.37
N ASN A 367 -33.62 8.86 -8.01
CA ASN A 367 -34.78 9.17 -7.17
C ASN A 367 -35.89 9.89 -7.95
N GLY A 368 -35.58 10.38 -9.16
CA GLY A 368 -36.56 11.05 -10.01
C GLY A 368 -37.54 10.09 -10.66
N THR A 369 -38.78 10.53 -10.89
CA THR A 369 -39.77 9.76 -11.66
C THR A 369 -39.32 9.62 -13.11
N VAL A 370 -39.40 8.41 -13.67
CA VAL A 370 -39.05 8.11 -15.06
C VAL A 370 -40.28 7.60 -15.80
N SER A 371 -40.65 8.25 -16.90
CA SER A 371 -41.82 7.86 -17.70
C SER A 371 -41.55 7.83 -19.21
N GLY A 372 -42.06 6.82 -19.89
CA GLY A 372 -41.73 6.55 -21.29
C GLY A 372 -42.62 5.52 -21.96
N ASN A 373 -42.29 5.17 -23.21
CA ASN A 373 -43.02 4.17 -23.96
C ASN A 373 -42.46 2.75 -23.77
N ASN A 374 -41.19 2.54 -24.15
CA ASN A 374 -40.52 1.22 -24.14
C ASN A 374 -39.09 1.30 -23.58
N HIS A 375 -38.58 0.24 -22.95
CA HIS A 375 -37.27 0.20 -22.26
C HIS A 375 -37.07 1.35 -21.26
N VAL A 376 -37.98 1.45 -20.30
CA VAL A 376 -37.97 2.51 -19.29
C VAL A 376 -37.35 1.97 -17.99
N ALA A 377 -36.27 2.57 -17.53
CA ALA A 377 -35.51 2.08 -16.38
C ALA A 377 -35.18 3.15 -15.32
N GLY A 378 -34.95 2.74 -14.08
CA GLY A 378 -34.41 3.65 -13.07
C GLY A 378 -32.94 3.98 -13.28
N ILE A 379 -32.08 2.98 -13.55
CA ILE A 379 -30.65 3.21 -13.81
C ILE A 379 -30.34 3.18 -15.30
N VAL A 380 -30.61 2.07 -15.99
CA VAL A 380 -30.16 1.88 -17.38
C VAL A 380 -31.25 1.38 -18.31
N GLY A 381 -31.50 2.11 -19.40
CA GLY A 381 -32.47 1.70 -20.42
C GLY A 381 -32.01 0.41 -21.09
N THR A 382 -30.86 0.45 -21.76
CA THR A 382 -30.17 -0.71 -22.36
C THR A 382 -28.66 -0.64 -22.07
N ALA A 383 -28.00 -1.77 -21.77
CA ALA A 383 -26.56 -1.78 -21.43
C ALA A 383 -25.78 -2.95 -22.04
N SER A 384 -24.47 -2.76 -22.29
CA SER A 384 -23.52 -3.77 -22.77
C SER A 384 -22.26 -3.92 -21.87
N GLY A 385 -22.42 -3.85 -20.54
CA GLY A 385 -21.35 -3.96 -19.52
C GLY A 385 -21.73 -4.52 -18.13
N THR A 386 -21.40 -3.82 -17.03
CA THR A 386 -21.75 -4.20 -15.64
C THR A 386 -22.46 -3.06 -14.91
N VAL A 387 -23.36 -3.40 -13.98
CA VAL A 387 -24.04 -2.43 -13.10
C VAL A 387 -23.85 -2.87 -11.65
N THR A 388 -23.19 -2.04 -10.84
CA THR A 388 -22.75 -2.42 -9.50
C THR A 388 -23.02 -1.34 -8.46
N GLN A 389 -23.53 -1.68 -7.29
CA GLN A 389 -23.78 -0.71 -6.20
C GLN A 389 -24.63 0.50 -6.63
N CYS A 390 -25.67 0.23 -7.44
CA CYS A 390 -26.60 1.24 -7.94
C CYS A 390 -28.01 1.02 -7.41
N PHE A 391 -28.81 2.09 -7.28
CA PHE A 391 -30.17 1.93 -6.80
C PHE A 391 -31.20 2.90 -7.39
N ASN A 392 -32.45 2.44 -7.46
CA ASN A 392 -33.58 3.26 -7.89
C ASN A 392 -34.63 3.36 -6.78
N THR A 393 -34.98 4.59 -6.42
CA THR A 393 -36.13 4.89 -5.54
C THR A 393 -37.27 5.60 -6.29
N GLY A 394 -36.98 6.17 -7.47
CA GLY A 394 -37.97 6.86 -8.29
C GLY A 394 -38.98 5.92 -8.94
N ASP A 395 -40.23 6.39 -9.09
CA ASP A 395 -41.27 5.62 -9.78
C ASP A 395 -41.00 5.52 -11.28
N ILE A 396 -41.20 4.32 -11.84
CA ILE A 396 -40.94 3.98 -13.23
C ILE A 396 -42.27 3.64 -13.92
N THR A 397 -42.59 4.31 -15.02
CA THR A 397 -43.80 4.07 -15.81
C THR A 397 -43.47 3.88 -17.29
N ALA A 398 -43.69 2.68 -17.82
CA ALA A 398 -43.71 2.42 -19.26
C ALA A 398 -45.16 2.30 -19.76
N THR A 399 -45.51 2.96 -20.86
CA THR A 399 -46.87 2.82 -21.44
C THR A 399 -47.03 1.57 -22.31
N ASP A 400 -45.92 0.93 -22.72
CA ASP A 400 -45.90 -0.29 -23.52
C ASP A 400 -45.00 -1.37 -22.86
N ASN A 401 -43.92 -1.80 -23.50
CA ASN A 401 -43.10 -2.94 -23.08
C ASN A 401 -41.86 -2.54 -22.25
N ASN A 402 -41.34 -3.48 -21.44
CA ASN A 402 -40.05 -3.42 -20.75
C ASN A 402 -39.88 -2.23 -19.79
N ALA A 403 -40.35 -2.40 -18.55
CA ALA A 403 -40.13 -1.43 -17.48
C ALA A 403 -39.31 -2.06 -16.35
N ALA A 404 -38.30 -1.34 -15.82
CA ALA A 404 -37.53 -1.85 -14.71
C ALA A 404 -36.95 -0.84 -13.72
N GLY A 405 -36.68 -1.30 -12.50
CA GLY A 405 -36.02 -0.47 -11.48
C GLY A 405 -34.54 -0.23 -11.80
N ILE A 406 -33.81 -1.27 -12.23
CA ILE A 406 -32.37 -1.13 -12.54
C ILE A 406 -32.11 -1.14 -14.05
N ILE A 407 -32.40 -2.24 -14.75
CA ILE A 407 -32.15 -2.35 -16.20
C ILE A 407 -33.40 -2.86 -16.91
N ALA A 408 -33.80 -2.24 -18.03
CA ALA A 408 -34.96 -2.67 -18.81
C ALA A 408 -34.60 -3.58 -20.01
N GLY A 409 -33.56 -3.25 -20.79
CA GLY A 409 -33.14 -3.97 -22.02
C GLY A 409 -32.05 -5.04 -21.85
N ASN A 410 -31.98 -6.01 -22.76
CA ASN A 410 -31.13 -7.21 -22.68
C ASN A 410 -29.82 -7.14 -23.49
N VAL A 411 -28.64 -7.21 -22.83
CA VAL A 411 -27.34 -7.53 -23.50
C VAL A 411 -26.30 -8.13 -22.51
N SER A 412 -26.32 -9.44 -22.23
CA SER A 412 -25.27 -10.19 -21.47
C SER A 412 -24.55 -9.47 -20.29
N LEU A 413 -25.25 -9.15 -19.19
CA LEU A 413 -24.72 -8.32 -18.08
C LEU A 413 -24.63 -9.05 -16.73
N LYS A 414 -23.61 -8.69 -15.92
CA LYS A 414 -23.58 -8.99 -14.48
C LYS A 414 -24.13 -7.78 -13.70
N ILE A 415 -25.16 -8.00 -12.89
CA ILE A 415 -25.68 -7.01 -11.94
C ILE A 415 -25.25 -7.44 -10.54
N SER A 416 -24.65 -6.54 -9.77
CA SER A 416 -24.21 -6.87 -8.41
C SER A 416 -24.48 -5.76 -7.41
N PHE A 417 -24.97 -6.14 -6.23
CA PHE A 417 -25.20 -5.19 -5.13
C PHE A 417 -26.14 -4.02 -5.51
N CYS A 418 -27.19 -4.26 -6.29
CA CYS A 418 -28.11 -3.21 -6.72
C CYS A 418 -29.50 -3.38 -6.10
N TYR A 419 -30.26 -2.29 -5.97
CA TYR A 419 -31.62 -2.39 -5.46
C TYR A 419 -32.65 -1.41 -6.01
N ASN A 420 -33.91 -1.83 -6.01
CA ASN A 420 -35.04 -0.98 -6.35
C ASN A 420 -36.05 -0.87 -5.20
N THR A 421 -36.46 0.34 -4.83
CA THR A 421 -37.58 0.63 -3.91
C THR A 421 -38.75 1.35 -4.60
N GLY A 422 -38.53 1.96 -5.76
CA GLY A 422 -39.57 2.68 -6.52
C GLY A 422 -40.63 1.76 -7.12
N THR A 423 -41.84 2.30 -7.34
CA THR A 423 -42.93 1.55 -7.98
C THR A 423 -42.69 1.44 -9.48
N ILE A 424 -42.87 0.25 -10.04
CA ILE A 424 -42.66 -0.02 -11.46
C ILE A 424 -43.98 -0.42 -12.08
N THR A 425 -44.43 0.33 -13.09
CA THR A 425 -45.66 0.08 -13.84
C THR A 425 -45.35 -0.07 -15.32
N GLY A 426 -45.86 -1.11 -15.97
CA GLY A 426 -45.74 -1.31 -17.42
C GLY A 426 -46.80 -2.25 -17.99
N ALA A 427 -46.96 -2.34 -19.31
CA ALA A 427 -47.93 -3.26 -19.91
C ALA A 427 -47.39 -4.71 -19.93
N SER A 428 -46.18 -4.92 -20.45
CA SER A 428 -45.56 -6.26 -20.54
C SER A 428 -44.05 -6.24 -20.26
N ASN A 429 -43.50 -7.36 -19.77
CA ASN A 429 -42.10 -7.54 -19.35
C ASN A 429 -41.67 -6.54 -18.26
N VAL A 430 -42.44 -6.50 -17.17
CA VAL A 430 -42.19 -5.58 -16.05
C VAL A 430 -41.37 -6.27 -14.98
N CYS A 431 -40.23 -5.68 -14.57
CA CYS A 431 -39.44 -6.27 -13.50
C CYS A 431 -38.68 -5.30 -12.59
N GLY A 432 -38.44 -5.67 -11.34
CA GLY A 432 -37.55 -4.89 -10.46
C GLY A 432 -36.14 -4.77 -11.04
N LEU A 433 -35.58 -5.92 -11.45
CA LEU A 433 -34.26 -6.02 -12.05
C LEU A 433 -34.27 -7.04 -13.20
N ASN A 434 -33.94 -6.60 -14.43
CA ASN A 434 -33.72 -7.50 -15.55
C ASN A 434 -32.25 -7.98 -15.56
N ALA A 435 -32.02 -9.26 -15.31
CA ALA A 435 -30.70 -9.83 -15.06
C ALA A 435 -30.33 -10.95 -16.06
N ALA A 436 -30.36 -10.66 -17.35
CA ALA A 436 -30.12 -11.64 -18.41
C ALA A 436 -28.75 -12.37 -18.33
N GLY A 437 -27.71 -11.76 -17.75
CA GLY A 437 -26.41 -12.41 -17.49
C GLY A 437 -26.15 -12.79 -16.02
N GLY A 438 -27.17 -12.68 -15.15
CA GLY A 438 -27.11 -13.04 -13.73
C GLY A 438 -27.07 -11.83 -12.77
N ALA A 439 -27.87 -11.91 -11.70
CA ALA A 439 -27.85 -10.95 -10.58
C ALA A 439 -27.18 -11.56 -9.34
N TYR A 440 -26.44 -10.74 -8.60
CA TYR A 440 -25.74 -11.16 -7.40
C TYR A 440 -26.00 -10.18 -6.26
N LYS A 441 -26.54 -10.67 -5.12
CA LYS A 441 -26.80 -9.85 -3.93
C LYS A 441 -27.59 -8.57 -4.20
N CYS A 442 -28.65 -8.68 -4.99
CA CYS A 442 -29.54 -7.58 -5.34
C CYS A 442 -30.92 -7.75 -4.68
N TYR A 443 -31.70 -6.67 -4.54
CA TYR A 443 -33.08 -6.81 -4.08
C TYR A 443 -34.08 -5.82 -4.69
N ASN A 444 -35.36 -6.22 -4.70
CA ASN A 444 -36.48 -5.38 -5.09
C ASN A 444 -37.49 -5.24 -3.94
N LEU A 445 -37.63 -4.03 -3.40
CA LEU A 445 -38.66 -3.66 -2.43
C LEU A 445 -39.83 -2.93 -3.06
N GLY A 446 -39.64 -2.39 -4.26
CA GLY A 446 -40.67 -1.67 -4.99
C GLY A 446 -41.81 -2.58 -5.47
N GLN A 447 -43.01 -2.01 -5.58
CA GLN A 447 -44.16 -2.70 -6.16
C GLN A 447 -43.94 -2.86 -7.67
N VAL A 448 -44.21 -4.04 -8.22
CA VAL A 448 -44.10 -4.33 -9.66
C VAL A 448 -45.50 -4.63 -10.22
N ILE A 449 -45.97 -3.79 -11.13
CA ILE A 449 -47.33 -3.81 -11.69
C ILE A 449 -47.25 -3.96 -13.21
N GLY A 450 -47.87 -5.01 -13.75
CA GLY A 450 -48.06 -5.14 -15.19
C GLY A 450 -49.12 -6.16 -15.59
N GLU A 451 -49.41 -6.21 -16.89
CA GLU A 451 -50.45 -7.07 -17.46
C GLU A 451 -49.90 -8.44 -17.88
N GLU A 452 -48.66 -8.49 -18.40
CA GLU A 452 -48.01 -9.74 -18.86
C GLU A 452 -46.52 -9.82 -18.45
N ASN A 453 -46.00 -11.02 -18.16
CA ASN A 453 -44.59 -11.29 -17.85
C ASN A 453 -44.01 -10.47 -16.67
N VAL A 454 -44.76 -10.35 -15.58
CA VAL A 454 -44.35 -9.59 -14.37
C VAL A 454 -43.43 -10.41 -13.47
N ARG A 455 -42.25 -9.89 -13.12
CA ARG A 455 -41.23 -10.58 -12.30
C ARG A 455 -40.50 -9.61 -11.36
N PRO A 456 -40.20 -9.92 -10.09
CA PRO A 456 -39.43 -9.02 -9.22
C PRO A 456 -37.98 -8.93 -9.68
N ILE A 457 -37.40 -10.07 -10.04
CA ILE A 457 -36.05 -10.20 -10.59
C ILE A 457 -36.13 -11.26 -11.69
N ALA A 458 -35.75 -10.88 -12.92
CA ALA A 458 -35.86 -11.74 -14.09
C ALA A 458 -34.49 -12.30 -14.52
N PRO A 459 -34.19 -13.60 -14.36
CA PRO A 459 -33.10 -14.23 -15.10
C PRO A 459 -33.58 -14.56 -16.53
N ASP A 460 -32.72 -14.42 -17.53
CA ASP A 460 -33.01 -14.89 -18.88
C ASP A 460 -32.96 -16.42 -18.95
N ASN A 461 -33.87 -17.01 -19.72
CA ASN A 461 -34.10 -18.44 -19.86
C ASN A 461 -33.04 -19.16 -20.75
N THR A 462 -31.97 -18.48 -21.17
CA THR A 462 -31.10 -18.99 -22.23
C THR A 462 -29.71 -19.47 -21.78
N MET A 463 -29.23 -19.12 -20.57
CA MET A 463 -27.98 -19.65 -20.01
C MET A 463 -28.08 -19.79 -18.48
N GLN A 464 -27.75 -20.97 -17.95
CA GLN A 464 -27.71 -21.29 -16.51
C GLN A 464 -26.57 -20.53 -15.78
N MET A 465 -26.68 -19.21 -15.63
CA MET A 465 -25.90 -18.46 -14.64
C MET A 465 -26.85 -18.03 -13.52
N ASN A 466 -26.79 -18.73 -12.38
CA ASN A 466 -27.75 -18.58 -11.28
C ASN A 466 -27.69 -17.16 -10.68
N SER A 467 -28.83 -16.47 -10.66
CA SER A 467 -29.02 -15.34 -9.76
C SER A 467 -28.84 -15.84 -8.32
N SER A 468 -27.87 -15.27 -7.60
CA SER A 468 -27.42 -15.80 -6.32
C SER A 468 -27.61 -14.75 -5.22
N ASN A 469 -28.23 -15.16 -4.10
CA ASN A 469 -28.52 -14.28 -2.95
C ASN A 469 -29.31 -13.01 -3.32
N CYS A 470 -30.28 -13.11 -4.23
CA CYS A 470 -31.15 -11.99 -4.59
C CYS A 470 -32.53 -12.15 -3.93
N TYR A 471 -33.16 -11.04 -3.52
CA TYR A 471 -34.39 -11.08 -2.72
C TYR A 471 -35.45 -10.08 -3.20
N TYR A 472 -36.71 -10.31 -2.85
CA TYR A 472 -37.77 -9.32 -3.11
C TYR A 472 -38.86 -9.34 -2.04
N ASN A 473 -39.61 -8.25 -1.96
CA ASN A 473 -40.78 -8.15 -1.09
C ASN A 473 -42.00 -8.83 -1.73
N LYS A 474 -42.39 -9.99 -1.17
CA LYS A 474 -43.50 -10.81 -1.67
C LYS A 474 -44.89 -10.22 -1.40
N GLU A 475 -45.02 -9.26 -0.50
CA GLU A 475 -46.28 -8.57 -0.22
C GLU A 475 -46.54 -7.45 -1.24
N LYS A 476 -45.48 -6.97 -1.91
CA LYS A 476 -45.53 -5.91 -2.91
C LYS A 476 -45.47 -6.40 -4.36
N CYS A 477 -45.26 -7.70 -4.60
CA CYS A 477 -45.17 -8.26 -5.96
C CYS A 477 -46.19 -9.40 -6.16
N ILE A 478 -47.08 -9.28 -7.15
CA ILE A 478 -48.03 -10.34 -7.55
C ILE A 478 -47.41 -11.10 -8.74
N LEU A 479 -47.28 -12.43 -8.66
CA LEU A 479 -46.34 -13.20 -9.50
C LEU A 479 -46.96 -14.26 -10.40
N GLU A 480 -46.36 -14.43 -11.59
CA GLU A 480 -46.58 -15.58 -12.48
C GLU A 480 -45.46 -16.65 -12.41
N LYS A 481 -44.18 -16.26 -12.17
CA LYS A 481 -42.99 -17.15 -12.01
C LYS A 481 -41.88 -16.47 -11.19
N ASP A 482 -41.04 -17.25 -10.49
CA ASP A 482 -40.02 -16.70 -9.58
C ASP A 482 -38.67 -17.45 -9.58
N TYR A 483 -37.58 -16.70 -9.37
CA TYR A 483 -36.18 -17.14 -9.37
C TYR A 483 -35.31 -16.45 -8.30
N ALA A 484 -35.91 -15.65 -7.40
CA ALA A 484 -35.24 -14.97 -6.29
C ALA A 484 -35.85 -15.36 -4.94
N GLY A 485 -35.18 -15.04 -3.83
CA GLY A 485 -35.66 -15.32 -2.48
C GLY A 485 -36.82 -14.41 -2.07
N ALA A 486 -37.99 -15.00 -1.82
CA ALA A 486 -39.17 -14.26 -1.35
C ALA A 486 -39.09 -13.94 0.15
N LEU A 487 -39.13 -12.66 0.51
CA LEU A 487 -39.17 -12.20 1.91
C LEU A 487 -40.46 -11.40 2.18
N THR A 488 -41.00 -11.52 3.40
CA THR A 488 -42.05 -10.60 3.90
C THR A 488 -41.47 -9.20 4.11
N THR A 489 -42.33 -8.18 4.22
CA THR A 489 -41.89 -6.84 4.65
C THR A 489 -41.17 -6.93 6.00
N GLU A 490 -41.71 -7.69 6.96
CA GLU A 490 -41.08 -7.91 8.27
C GLU A 490 -39.66 -8.49 8.18
N GLN A 491 -39.46 -9.52 7.35
CA GLN A 491 -38.15 -10.14 7.14
C GLN A 491 -37.13 -9.24 6.43
N ILE A 492 -37.59 -8.28 5.64
CA ILE A 492 -36.74 -7.31 4.94
C ILE A 492 -36.31 -6.21 5.90
N LEU A 493 -37.23 -5.77 6.76
CA LEU A 493 -36.97 -4.74 7.75
C LEU A 493 -36.16 -5.25 8.95
N ASP A 494 -36.15 -6.57 9.18
CA ASP A 494 -35.34 -7.19 10.21
C ASP A 494 -33.87 -7.32 9.78
N ILE A 495 -33.02 -6.48 10.38
CA ILE A 495 -31.57 -6.51 10.21
C ILE A 495 -30.96 -7.89 10.50
N GLN A 496 -31.52 -8.65 11.44
CA GLN A 496 -31.04 -9.99 11.80
C GLN A 496 -31.37 -11.03 10.72
N HIS A 497 -32.38 -10.76 9.90
CA HIS A 497 -32.81 -11.65 8.83
C HIS A 497 -32.15 -11.30 7.49
N LEU A 498 -32.11 -10.01 7.13
CA LEU A 498 -31.69 -9.58 5.80
C LEU A 498 -30.18 -9.39 5.64
N MET A 499 -29.49 -8.79 6.63
CA MET A 499 -28.04 -8.50 6.50
C MET A 499 -27.14 -9.73 6.34
N PRO A 500 -27.41 -10.89 6.99
CA PRO A 500 -26.66 -12.12 6.70
C PRO A 500 -26.72 -12.55 5.24
N LEU A 501 -27.74 -12.10 4.50
CA LEU A 501 -27.98 -12.46 3.10
C LEU A 501 -27.30 -11.50 2.10
N LEU A 502 -27.09 -10.22 2.48
CA LEU A 502 -26.68 -9.15 1.57
C LEU A 502 -25.19 -8.75 1.60
N ASP A 503 -24.37 -9.15 2.58
CA ASP A 503 -22.99 -8.64 2.86
C ASP A 503 -22.96 -7.30 3.61
N THR A 504 -22.44 -7.29 4.83
CA THR A 504 -22.43 -6.08 5.67
C THR A 504 -21.31 -5.11 5.33
N ASP A 505 -20.31 -5.56 4.59
CA ASP A 505 -19.23 -4.72 4.06
C ASP A 505 -19.74 -3.80 2.93
N VAL A 506 -20.84 -4.19 2.28
CA VAL A 506 -21.44 -3.46 1.15
C VAL A 506 -22.78 -2.81 1.51
N TRP A 507 -23.52 -3.38 2.45
CA TRP A 507 -24.85 -2.93 2.85
C TRP A 507 -24.89 -2.48 4.30
N TYR A 508 -25.75 -1.52 4.60
CA TYR A 508 -26.16 -1.12 5.93
C TYR A 508 -27.70 -1.02 5.96
N MET A 509 -28.28 -0.98 7.15
CA MET A 509 -29.69 -0.64 7.29
C MET A 509 -29.80 0.85 7.63
N TYR A 510 -30.65 1.58 6.90
CA TYR A 510 -31.01 2.96 7.20
C TYR A 510 -32.43 3.02 7.76
N GLU A 511 -32.68 3.90 8.73
CA GLU A 511 -34.03 4.18 9.22
C GLU A 511 -34.67 5.23 8.29
N ASP A 512 -35.76 4.85 7.63
CA ASP A 512 -36.55 5.84 6.90
C ASP A 512 -37.27 6.76 7.90
N GLN A 513 -37.07 8.07 7.73
CA GLN A 513 -37.57 9.07 8.67
C GLN A 513 -39.10 9.18 8.70
N GLU A 514 -39.78 8.79 7.62
CA GLU A 514 -41.23 8.92 7.48
C GLU A 514 -41.96 7.73 8.11
N ASP A 515 -41.51 6.50 7.84
CA ASP A 515 -42.17 5.28 8.31
C ASP A 515 -41.50 4.59 9.51
N LYS A 516 -40.30 5.07 9.92
CA LYS A 516 -39.47 4.51 11.01
C LYS A 516 -39.13 3.04 10.81
N ALA A 517 -39.12 2.57 9.57
CA ALA A 517 -38.74 1.23 9.21
C ALA A 517 -37.29 1.20 8.74
N TYR A 518 -36.59 0.10 9.03
CA TYR A 518 -35.20 -0.07 8.62
C TYR A 518 -35.14 -0.71 7.24
N TYR A 519 -34.59 -0.02 6.27
CA TYR A 519 -34.41 -0.56 4.94
C TYR A 519 -32.93 -0.85 4.65
N PRO A 520 -32.60 -1.93 3.95
CA PRO A 520 -31.25 -2.10 3.41
C PRO A 520 -30.91 -0.93 2.48
N ASN A 521 -29.66 -0.49 2.53
CA ASN A 521 -29.09 0.50 1.61
C ASN A 521 -27.59 0.26 1.47
N LEU A 522 -27.00 0.80 0.42
CA LEU A 522 -25.62 0.59 0.07
C LEU A 522 -24.73 1.48 0.93
N ARG A 523 -23.80 0.85 1.68
CA ARG A 523 -22.92 1.51 2.65
C ARG A 523 -22.14 2.67 2.04
N TYR A 524 -21.80 2.56 0.75
CA TYR A 524 -21.21 3.64 -0.03
C TYR A 524 -21.95 4.98 0.11
N TYR A 525 -23.28 5.00 0.17
CA TYR A 525 -24.06 6.24 0.26
C TYR A 525 -24.39 6.69 1.68
N LYS A 526 -23.81 6.04 2.69
CA LYS A 526 -24.01 6.42 4.10
C LYS A 526 -23.46 7.83 4.32
N GLY A 527 -24.32 8.78 4.70
CA GLY A 527 -23.96 10.20 4.84
C GLY A 527 -24.06 11.04 3.55
N ILE A 528 -24.36 10.43 2.40
CA ILE A 528 -24.64 11.14 1.13
C ILE A 528 -26.15 11.34 0.94
N ILE A 529 -26.95 10.29 1.22
CA ILE A 529 -28.43 10.31 1.07
C ILE A 529 -29.11 10.73 2.37
N ASP A 530 -28.49 10.36 3.49
CA ASP A 530 -28.98 10.71 4.81
C ASP A 530 -28.29 12.02 5.23
N GLY A 531 -29.03 13.14 5.21
CA GLY A 531 -28.68 14.23 6.11
C GLY A 531 -28.49 13.64 7.51
N PRO A 532 -27.49 14.05 8.30
CA PRO A 532 -27.07 13.33 9.50
C PRO A 532 -28.27 13.06 10.39
N VAL A 533 -28.72 11.80 10.44
CA VAL A 533 -29.76 11.38 11.38
C VAL A 533 -29.07 11.21 12.71
N GLU A 534 -28.84 12.34 13.39
CA GLU A 534 -28.58 12.32 14.82
C GLU A 534 -29.89 11.96 15.53
N LYS A 535 -30.02 10.67 15.84
CA LYS A 535 -30.85 10.19 16.93
C LYS A 535 -30.02 9.23 17.75
N ASP A 536 -30.30 9.14 19.05
CA ASP A 536 -29.47 8.51 20.09
C ASP A 536 -29.01 7.07 19.77
N ILE A 537 -28.03 6.90 18.89
CA ILE A 537 -27.36 5.63 18.63
C ILE A 537 -26.64 5.27 19.92
N THR A 538 -27.10 4.20 20.58
CA THR A 538 -26.45 3.75 21.79
C THR A 538 -25.35 2.75 21.45
N PHE A 539 -24.12 3.16 21.76
CA PHE A 539 -22.97 2.29 21.67
C PHE A 539 -22.87 1.44 22.94
N ASP A 540 -22.35 0.24 22.79
CA ASP A 540 -21.83 -0.52 23.92
C ASP A 540 -20.55 0.12 24.45
N GLU A 541 -20.04 -0.45 25.54
CA GLU A 541 -18.82 0.03 26.19
C GLU A 541 -17.59 -0.02 25.27
N ASN A 542 -17.63 -0.81 24.20
CA ASN A 542 -16.56 -0.95 23.23
C ASN A 542 -16.81 -0.10 21.98
N GLY A 543 -17.81 0.78 21.95
CA GLY A 543 -18.09 1.67 20.83
C GLY A 543 -18.77 0.99 19.64
N PHE A 544 -19.23 -0.26 19.79
CA PHE A 544 -20.03 -0.93 18.78
C PHE A 544 -21.50 -0.62 19.03
N CYS A 545 -22.23 -0.28 17.96
CA CYS A 545 -23.64 0.03 18.13
C CYS A 545 -24.43 -1.20 18.60
N LYS A 546 -25.20 -1.03 19.68
CA LYS A 546 -26.01 -2.11 20.30
C LYS A 546 -27.12 -2.60 19.38
N GLU A 547 -27.62 -1.71 18.53
CA GLU A 547 -28.75 -1.94 17.64
C GLU A 547 -28.28 -2.39 16.25
N TYR A 548 -27.16 -1.85 15.76
CA TYR A 548 -26.66 -2.07 14.41
C TYR A 548 -25.21 -2.56 14.43
N LYS A 549 -25.02 -3.83 14.09
CA LYS A 549 -23.69 -4.37 13.83
C LYS A 549 -23.09 -3.55 12.65
N PHE A 550 -21.84 -3.11 12.77
CA PHE A 550 -21.12 -2.31 11.76
C PHE A 550 -21.46 -0.81 11.67
N ILE A 551 -22.16 -0.26 12.66
CA ILE A 551 -22.07 1.17 12.98
C ILE A 551 -21.12 1.31 14.17
N TYR A 552 -20.16 2.21 14.00
CA TYR A 552 -19.07 2.42 14.94
C TYR A 552 -19.15 3.82 15.54
N GLN A 553 -18.81 3.92 16.82
CA GLN A 553 -18.76 5.19 17.51
C GLN A 553 -17.72 6.11 16.85
N PRO A 554 -18.09 7.35 16.46
CA PRO A 554 -17.11 8.31 15.98
C PRO A 554 -16.05 8.63 17.05
N ALA A 555 -14.81 8.77 16.59
CA ALA A 555 -13.71 9.18 17.44
C ALA A 555 -13.61 10.73 17.47
N PRO A 556 -13.36 11.35 18.63
CA PRO A 556 -13.02 12.77 18.70
C PRO A 556 -11.81 13.10 17.81
N ILE A 557 -11.80 14.29 17.24
CA ILE A 557 -10.66 14.81 16.47
C ILE A 557 -10.20 16.10 17.16
N THR A 558 -8.91 16.18 17.45
CA THR A 558 -8.27 17.37 18.05
C THR A 558 -8.23 18.56 17.07
N GLU A 559 -7.98 19.77 17.57
CA GLU A 559 -7.85 20.97 16.71
C GLU A 559 -6.76 20.82 15.63
N ASP A 560 -5.71 20.04 15.91
CA ASP A 560 -4.61 19.75 15.00
C ASP A 560 -4.90 18.60 14.02
N GLY A 561 -6.13 18.04 14.03
CA GLY A 561 -6.55 17.00 13.09
C GLY A 561 -6.13 15.57 13.45
N VAL A 562 -5.75 15.31 14.70
CA VAL A 562 -5.43 13.95 15.19
C VAL A 562 -6.66 13.30 15.81
N VAL A 563 -6.95 12.05 15.41
CA VAL A 563 -8.07 11.24 15.89
C VAL A 563 -7.74 10.56 17.22
N GLU A 564 -8.62 10.69 18.22
CA GLU A 564 -8.46 10.09 19.55
C GLU A 564 -9.31 8.82 19.70
N ILE A 565 -8.67 7.66 19.85
CA ILE A 565 -9.33 6.35 19.86
C ILE A 565 -9.27 5.74 21.27
N SER A 566 -10.44 5.49 21.87
CA SER A 566 -10.58 4.94 23.22
C SER A 566 -11.28 3.58 23.27
N ASN A 567 -11.80 3.07 22.14
CA ASN A 567 -12.46 1.76 22.08
C ASN A 567 -12.43 1.11 20.67
N GLY A 568 -12.87 -0.14 20.58
CA GLY A 568 -12.83 -0.94 19.34
C GLY A 568 -13.68 -0.37 18.22
N GLY A 569 -14.85 0.19 18.53
CA GLY A 569 -15.71 0.88 17.58
C GLY A 569 -15.01 2.09 16.97
N GLN A 570 -14.44 2.96 17.80
CA GLN A 570 -13.68 4.13 17.32
C GLN A 570 -12.51 3.76 16.41
N LEU A 571 -11.84 2.63 16.67
CA LEU A 571 -10.79 2.11 15.77
C LEU A 571 -11.35 1.65 14.42
N MET A 572 -12.49 0.95 14.41
CA MET A 572 -13.17 0.55 13.18
C MET A 572 -13.69 1.75 12.39
N TRP A 573 -14.18 2.79 13.08
CA TRP A 573 -14.57 4.06 12.47
C TRP A 573 -13.38 4.78 11.82
N TYR A 574 -12.23 4.82 12.49
CA TYR A 574 -11.01 5.41 11.95
C TYR A 574 -10.52 4.69 10.69
N MET A 575 -10.57 3.34 10.69
CA MET A 575 -10.30 2.56 9.49
C MET A 575 -11.22 2.97 8.33
N GLU A 576 -12.52 3.17 8.59
CA GLU A 576 -13.45 3.63 7.55
C GLU A 576 -13.03 5.00 6.98
N LYS A 577 -12.59 5.93 7.82
CA LYS A 577 -12.13 7.25 7.38
C LYS A 577 -10.87 7.19 6.51
N VAL A 578 -9.88 6.42 6.91
CA VAL A 578 -8.63 6.30 6.16
C VAL A 578 -8.87 5.64 4.80
N ASN A 579 -9.63 4.54 4.80
CA ASN A 579 -9.76 3.70 3.63
C ASN A 579 -10.87 4.14 2.67
N PHE A 580 -12.05 4.54 3.17
CA PHE A 580 -13.23 4.83 2.34
C PHE A 580 -13.52 6.33 2.17
N ASP A 581 -13.11 7.19 3.13
CA ASP A 581 -13.24 8.65 3.01
C ASP A 581 -11.98 9.31 2.43
N GLU A 582 -11.03 8.52 1.92
CA GLU A 582 -9.80 8.96 1.23
C GLU A 582 -8.86 9.82 2.10
N GLN A 583 -8.88 9.63 3.41
CA GLN A 583 -8.03 10.40 4.34
C GLN A 583 -6.71 9.68 4.66
N LYS A 584 -5.89 9.36 3.65
CA LYS A 584 -4.65 8.58 3.83
C LYS A 584 -3.62 9.16 4.82
N SER A 585 -3.62 10.47 5.01
CA SER A 585 -2.72 11.17 5.94
C SER A 585 -3.32 11.39 7.32
N LEU A 586 -4.56 10.93 7.56
CA LEU A 586 -5.24 11.08 8.84
C LEU A 586 -4.43 10.38 9.93
N SER A 587 -4.06 11.15 10.95
CA SER A 587 -3.26 10.62 12.06
C SER A 587 -4.17 10.27 13.22
N ALA A 588 -3.79 9.25 13.99
CA ALA A 588 -4.55 8.78 15.14
C ALA A 588 -3.66 8.45 16.33
N VAL A 589 -4.28 8.53 17.51
CA VAL A 589 -3.69 8.19 18.78
C VAL A 589 -4.62 7.29 19.58
N LEU A 590 -4.10 6.21 20.17
CA LEU A 590 -4.86 5.44 21.16
C LEU A 590 -4.78 6.14 22.53
N LEU A 591 -5.91 6.17 23.24
CA LEU A 591 -6.03 6.67 24.61
C LEU A 591 -6.22 5.54 25.64
N GLU A 592 -6.63 4.36 25.17
CA GLU A 592 -6.92 3.18 25.98
C GLU A 592 -6.60 1.90 25.18
N ASP A 593 -6.50 0.77 25.88
CA ASP A 593 -6.48 -0.53 25.21
C ASP A 593 -7.83 -0.81 24.53
N VAL A 594 -7.80 -1.22 23.27
CA VAL A 594 -9.01 -1.46 22.48
C VAL A 594 -9.16 -2.94 22.14
N THR A 595 -10.40 -3.42 22.13
CA THR A 595 -10.74 -4.80 21.76
C THR A 595 -11.79 -4.80 20.67
N ILE A 596 -11.49 -5.44 19.54
CA ILE A 596 -12.43 -5.60 18.43
C ILE A 596 -13.19 -6.92 18.57
N ASN A 597 -12.47 -8.02 18.81
CA ASN A 597 -13.06 -9.34 19.03
C ASN A 597 -12.53 -9.93 20.34
N ALA A 598 -13.40 -10.11 21.32
CA ALA A 598 -13.02 -10.62 22.65
C ALA A 598 -12.87 -12.16 22.69
N ASP A 599 -13.63 -12.89 21.86
CA ASP A 599 -13.76 -14.36 21.93
C ASP A 599 -12.94 -15.10 20.87
N MET A 600 -11.67 -14.72 20.72
CA MET A 600 -10.75 -15.33 19.74
C MET A 600 -10.46 -16.81 20.00
N ASP A 601 -10.73 -17.30 21.21
CA ASP A 601 -10.65 -18.71 21.60
C ASP A 601 -11.76 -19.58 20.97
N GLN A 602 -12.91 -18.98 20.67
CA GLN A 602 -14.03 -19.63 19.98
C GLN A 602 -13.90 -19.54 18.45
N PHE A 603 -12.92 -18.78 17.95
CA PHE A 603 -12.68 -18.62 16.52
C PHE A 603 -12.02 -19.90 15.98
N ASP A 604 -12.75 -20.67 15.17
CA ASP A 604 -12.22 -21.87 14.53
C ASP A 604 -11.42 -21.50 13.28
N PHE A 605 -10.12 -21.36 13.48
CA PHE A 605 -9.16 -20.96 12.45
C PHE A 605 -9.09 -21.94 11.24
N GLU A 606 -9.52 -23.20 11.39
CA GLU A 606 -9.42 -24.23 10.34
C GLU A 606 -10.68 -24.32 9.46
N LYS A 607 -11.81 -23.73 9.88
CA LYS A 607 -13.13 -23.91 9.22
C LYS A 607 -13.63 -22.73 8.39
N ILE A 608 -12.80 -21.72 8.13
CA ILE A 608 -13.21 -20.49 7.43
C ILE A 608 -13.65 -20.73 5.96
N VAL A 609 -13.42 -21.93 5.42
CA VAL A 609 -13.73 -22.30 4.03
C VAL A 609 -15.13 -22.90 3.83
N ASP A 610 -15.90 -23.15 4.89
CA ASP A 610 -17.19 -23.86 4.80
C ASP A 610 -18.40 -22.97 5.14
N THR A 611 -19.14 -22.56 4.11
CA THR A 611 -20.34 -21.72 4.20
C THR A 611 -21.58 -22.44 4.77
N THR A 612 -21.46 -23.69 5.25
CA THR A 612 -22.59 -24.45 5.79
C THR A 612 -22.70 -24.49 7.31
N TYR A 613 -21.74 -23.92 8.05
CA TYR A 613 -21.86 -23.84 9.50
C TYR A 613 -22.69 -22.63 9.93
N ALA A 614 -23.77 -22.90 10.66
CA ALA A 614 -24.49 -21.92 11.44
C ALA A 614 -23.54 -21.37 12.52
N ILE A 615 -22.79 -20.32 12.21
CA ILE A 615 -21.94 -19.64 13.18
C ILE A 615 -22.87 -18.95 14.16
N THR A 616 -22.92 -19.43 15.41
CA THR A 616 -23.75 -18.85 16.47
C THR A 616 -23.23 -17.49 16.96
N LYS A 617 -22.11 -16.99 16.42
CA LYS A 617 -21.41 -15.77 16.85
C LYS A 617 -20.74 -15.07 15.66
N VAL A 618 -20.83 -13.74 15.59
CA VAL A 618 -20.30 -12.91 14.49
C VAL A 618 -18.99 -12.25 14.93
N PHE A 619 -17.95 -12.34 14.10
CA PHE A 619 -16.65 -11.69 14.32
C PHE A 619 -16.48 -10.49 13.38
N TYR A 620 -15.95 -9.38 13.89
CA TYR A 620 -15.61 -8.20 13.08
C TYR A 620 -14.29 -8.42 12.33
N ARG A 621 -14.25 -8.04 11.05
CA ARG A 621 -13.07 -8.19 10.20
C ARG A 621 -12.36 -6.87 10.03
N TRP A 622 -11.04 -6.91 10.06
CA TRP A 622 -10.18 -5.78 9.81
C TRP A 622 -9.90 -5.64 8.31
N VAL A 623 -9.94 -4.41 7.82
CA VAL A 623 -9.46 -4.04 6.50
C VAL A 623 -8.14 -3.29 6.70
N PRO A 624 -7.01 -3.78 6.16
CA PRO A 624 -5.72 -3.12 6.33
C PRO A 624 -5.77 -1.66 5.85
N LEU A 625 -5.17 -0.75 6.63
CA LEU A 625 -5.06 0.64 6.21
C LEU A 625 -4.19 0.74 4.95
N GLY A 626 -4.61 1.55 3.99
CA GLY A 626 -3.79 1.85 2.83
C GLY A 626 -3.79 0.81 1.71
N THR A 627 -4.88 0.04 1.58
CA THR A 627 -5.01 -1.06 0.58
C THR A 627 -6.11 -0.85 -0.46
N ILE A 628 -6.80 0.28 -0.43
CA ILE A 628 -7.89 0.57 -1.37
C ILE A 628 -7.35 1.32 -2.60
N LYS A 629 -7.80 0.89 -3.79
CA LYS A 629 -7.48 1.53 -5.07
C LYS A 629 -8.69 2.34 -5.54
N ASN A 630 -8.50 3.65 -5.71
CA ASN A 630 -9.55 4.56 -6.18
C ASN A 630 -9.15 5.09 -7.56
N GLY A 631 -9.82 4.60 -8.60
CA GLY A 631 -9.45 4.88 -9.99
C GLY A 631 -8.07 4.32 -10.35
N LEU A 632 -7.11 5.22 -10.63
CA LEU A 632 -5.72 4.87 -10.97
C LEU A 632 -4.75 4.97 -9.79
N GLU A 633 -5.14 5.61 -8.69
CA GLU A 633 -4.26 5.90 -7.55
C GLU A 633 -4.50 4.95 -6.38
N TRP A 634 -3.42 4.56 -5.72
CA TRP A 634 -3.47 3.76 -4.50
C TRP A 634 -3.58 4.68 -3.29
N ASN A 635 -4.49 4.37 -2.38
CA ASN A 635 -4.71 5.15 -1.16
C ASN A 635 -3.73 4.75 -0.04
N HIS A 636 -2.43 4.63 -0.33
CA HIS A 636 -1.41 4.17 0.63
C HIS A 636 -1.34 5.06 1.88
N PHE A 637 -1.17 4.46 3.06
CA PHE A 637 -1.25 5.19 4.33
C PHE A 637 0.01 6.02 4.57
N SER A 638 -0.15 7.32 4.83
CA SER A 638 0.94 8.28 5.10
C SER A 638 0.79 9.04 6.41
N GLY A 639 -0.25 8.74 7.21
CA GLY A 639 -0.46 9.32 8.53
C GLY A 639 0.45 8.75 9.63
N THR A 640 0.36 9.34 10.83
CA THR A 640 0.95 8.79 12.06
C THR A 640 -0.11 8.05 12.87
N PHE A 641 0.13 6.77 13.16
CA PHE A 641 -0.64 5.99 14.14
C PHE A 641 0.21 5.77 15.41
N ASP A 642 -0.13 6.48 16.48
CA ASP A 642 0.56 6.41 17.77
C ASP A 642 -0.27 5.62 18.80
N GLY A 643 0.18 4.43 19.14
CA GLY A 643 -0.51 3.61 20.13
C GLY A 643 -0.37 4.12 21.58
N GLN A 644 0.52 5.07 21.89
CA GLN A 644 0.82 5.51 23.27
C GLN A 644 1.00 4.35 24.27
N ASP A 645 1.62 3.26 23.84
CA ASP A 645 1.87 2.02 24.57
C ASP A 645 0.60 1.18 24.87
N HIS A 646 -0.53 1.53 24.25
CA HIS A 646 -1.78 0.77 24.30
C HIS A 646 -1.82 -0.41 23.32
N THR A 647 -2.74 -1.32 23.61
CA THR A 647 -2.93 -2.59 22.91
C THR A 647 -4.20 -2.60 22.08
N ILE A 648 -4.11 -3.12 20.84
CA ILE A 648 -5.25 -3.52 20.02
C ILE A 648 -5.40 -5.05 20.12
N ASN A 649 -6.58 -5.51 20.53
CA ASN A 649 -6.91 -6.92 20.71
C ASN A 649 -7.91 -7.42 19.65
N GLY A 650 -7.67 -8.64 19.14
CA GLY A 650 -8.69 -9.36 18.36
C GLY A 650 -8.84 -8.88 16.91
N LEU A 651 -7.76 -8.44 16.26
CA LEU A 651 -7.81 -8.17 14.82
C LEU A 651 -7.93 -9.49 14.05
N ILE A 652 -8.83 -9.52 13.05
CA ILE A 652 -9.00 -10.65 12.14
C ILE A 652 -8.89 -10.13 10.72
N CYS A 653 -7.83 -10.51 9.99
CA CYS A 653 -7.62 -10.15 8.59
C CYS A 653 -7.32 -11.41 7.76
N ASN A 654 -8.12 -11.69 6.71
CA ASN A 654 -8.02 -12.94 5.95
C ASN A 654 -8.26 -12.73 4.44
N GLY A 655 -7.33 -13.22 3.60
CA GLY A 655 -7.37 -13.16 2.14
C GLY A 655 -8.27 -14.20 1.42
N LEU A 656 -8.92 -15.14 2.11
CA LEU A 656 -9.71 -16.24 1.53
C LEU A 656 -11.08 -15.86 0.90
N TYR A 657 -11.44 -14.58 0.79
CA TYR A 657 -12.69 -14.14 0.13
C TYR A 657 -12.73 -14.36 -1.40
N LEU A 658 -11.66 -14.94 -1.98
CA LEU A 658 -11.40 -15.02 -3.42
C LEU A 658 -11.85 -16.31 -4.13
N GLN A 659 -12.55 -17.25 -3.48
CA GLN A 659 -12.93 -18.53 -4.12
C GLN A 659 -14.33 -18.61 -4.77
N GLN A 660 -15.19 -17.58 -4.71
CA GLN A 660 -16.56 -17.69 -5.25
C GLN A 660 -17.04 -16.52 -6.14
N GLY A 661 -16.17 -15.96 -7.00
CA GLY A 661 -16.63 -14.98 -8.01
C GLY A 661 -17.13 -13.64 -7.45
N LYS A 662 -16.80 -13.36 -6.18
CA LYS A 662 -17.02 -12.09 -5.47
C LYS A 662 -15.83 -11.15 -5.68
N PHE A 663 -15.68 -10.64 -6.90
CA PHE A 663 -14.97 -9.37 -7.06
C PHE A 663 -15.86 -8.28 -6.44
N ILE A 664 -15.36 -7.55 -5.46
CA ILE A 664 -15.72 -6.14 -5.35
C ILE A 664 -14.85 -5.47 -6.42
N PRO A 665 -15.41 -4.93 -7.52
CA PRO A 665 -14.62 -4.17 -8.48
C PRO A 665 -13.89 -3.04 -7.75
N GLY A 666 -12.57 -2.94 -7.89
CA GLY A 666 -11.74 -1.88 -7.29
C GLY A 666 -10.97 -2.25 -6.01
N ILE A 667 -11.24 -3.40 -5.37
CA ILE A 667 -10.51 -3.80 -4.16
C ILE A 667 -9.60 -5.01 -4.45
N HIS A 668 -8.29 -4.79 -4.37
CA HIS A 668 -7.24 -5.79 -4.55
C HIS A 668 -6.52 -5.89 -3.19
N TYR A 669 -6.52 -7.06 -2.52
CA TYR A 669 -5.97 -7.24 -1.16
C TYR A 669 -4.66 -8.07 -1.11
N PRO A 670 -3.58 -7.74 -1.85
CA PRO A 670 -2.34 -8.50 -1.72
C PRO A 670 -1.57 -8.09 -0.45
N GLU A 671 -1.79 -6.92 0.14
CA GLU A 671 -1.09 -6.48 1.36
C GLU A 671 -1.90 -6.75 2.64
N ILE A 672 -1.47 -7.71 3.46
CA ILE A 672 -2.15 -8.04 4.73
C ILE A 672 -1.37 -7.55 5.94
N GLY A 673 -2.04 -6.76 6.78
CA GLY A 673 -1.54 -6.31 8.08
C GLY A 673 -2.53 -5.39 8.79
N PHE A 674 -2.13 -4.80 9.91
CA PHE A 674 -2.84 -3.63 10.46
C PHE A 674 -2.85 -2.49 9.42
N VAL A 675 -1.69 -2.23 8.82
CA VAL A 675 -1.49 -1.43 7.61
C VAL A 675 -1.07 -2.37 6.47
N GLY A 676 -1.61 -2.19 5.28
CA GLY A 676 -1.13 -2.91 4.09
C GLY A 676 0.13 -2.26 3.56
N TYR A 677 0.04 -0.98 3.19
CA TYR A 677 1.15 -0.20 2.66
C TYR A 677 1.36 1.08 3.45
N LEU A 678 2.59 1.28 3.96
CA LEU A 678 3.00 2.48 4.70
C LEU A 678 3.97 3.30 3.83
N GLU A 679 3.58 4.50 3.41
CA GLU A 679 4.43 5.41 2.60
C GLU A 679 5.64 5.94 3.40
N GLU A 680 6.58 6.59 2.71
CA GLU A 680 7.83 7.14 3.31
C GLU A 680 7.58 8.08 4.49
N ASP A 681 6.50 8.90 4.44
CA ASP A 681 6.11 9.82 5.52
C ASP A 681 5.26 9.14 6.62
N GLY A 682 4.83 7.90 6.40
CA GLY A 682 3.97 7.16 7.32
C GLY A 682 4.70 6.69 8.58
N VAL A 683 4.01 6.73 9.72
CA VAL A 683 4.58 6.33 11.01
C VAL A 683 3.62 5.43 11.79
N ILE A 684 4.12 4.30 12.29
CA ILE A 684 3.44 3.47 13.29
C ILE A 684 4.35 3.41 14.52
N LYS A 685 3.87 3.83 15.69
CA LYS A 685 4.70 3.82 16.90
C LYS A 685 3.94 3.49 18.18
N ASN A 686 4.67 3.01 19.19
CA ASN A 686 4.14 2.75 20.54
C ASN A 686 2.90 1.84 20.56
N LEU A 687 2.83 0.85 19.67
CA LEU A 687 1.62 0.07 19.45
C LEU A 687 1.84 -1.42 19.74
N LYS A 688 0.91 -2.02 20.49
CA LYS A 688 0.87 -3.47 20.68
C LYS A 688 -0.33 -4.10 19.96
N ILE A 689 -0.08 -5.12 19.14
CA ILE A 689 -1.13 -5.97 18.56
C ILE A 689 -1.16 -7.27 19.35
N ASN A 690 -2.31 -7.64 19.89
CA ASN A 690 -2.44 -8.82 20.73
C ASN A 690 -3.61 -9.71 20.31
N ASN A 691 -3.49 -11.02 20.55
CA ASN A 691 -4.57 -11.99 20.38
C ASN A 691 -5.30 -11.86 19.03
N SER A 692 -4.52 -11.76 17.95
CA SER A 692 -5.03 -11.43 16.62
C SER A 692 -4.73 -12.54 15.61
N TYR A 693 -5.29 -12.44 14.41
CA TYR A 693 -5.15 -13.42 13.35
C TYR A 693 -5.03 -12.77 11.97
N PHE A 694 -3.93 -13.09 11.29
CA PHE A 694 -3.62 -12.60 9.93
C PHE A 694 -3.36 -13.80 9.03
N GLN A 695 -4.11 -13.92 7.93
CA GLN A 695 -3.94 -15.03 6.99
C GLN A 695 -3.99 -14.60 5.52
N GLY A 696 -2.97 -15.01 4.76
CA GLY A 696 -2.88 -14.90 3.30
C GLY A 696 -3.79 -15.86 2.51
N ASN A 697 -3.89 -15.60 1.21
CA ASN A 697 -4.50 -16.47 0.21
C ASN A 697 -3.48 -17.50 -0.30
N GLU A 698 -3.95 -18.73 -0.44
CA GLU A 698 -3.19 -19.87 -0.94
C GLU A 698 -2.87 -19.83 -2.45
N LYS A 699 -3.63 -19.08 -3.25
CA LYS A 699 -3.51 -19.07 -4.73
C LYS A 699 -2.66 -17.92 -5.28
N GLU A 700 -2.37 -16.91 -4.46
CA GLU A 700 -1.63 -15.74 -4.90
C GLU A 700 -0.13 -15.96 -4.74
N GLN A 701 0.57 -15.90 -5.87
CA GLN A 701 2.02 -15.84 -5.87
C GLN A 701 2.40 -14.39 -5.53
N HIS A 702 3.19 -14.20 -4.46
CA HIS A 702 3.68 -12.89 -3.97
C HIS A 702 2.69 -12.04 -3.17
N GLN A 703 2.07 -12.62 -2.13
CA GLN A 703 1.25 -11.87 -1.18
C GLN A 703 2.03 -11.52 0.10
N PRO A 704 2.45 -10.25 0.31
CA PRO A 704 3.14 -9.85 1.54
C PRO A 704 2.21 -9.86 2.75
N ILE A 705 2.63 -10.52 3.85
CA ILE A 705 1.91 -10.50 5.13
C ILE A 705 2.84 -10.11 6.29
N GLY A 706 2.39 -9.13 7.07
CA GLY A 706 2.97 -8.76 8.37
C GLY A 706 1.91 -8.21 9.30
N ALA A 707 1.88 -8.63 10.57
CA ALA A 707 0.77 -8.27 11.47
C ALA A 707 0.61 -6.76 11.68
N LEU A 708 1.69 -5.98 11.63
CA LEU A 708 1.62 -4.52 11.67
C LEU A 708 1.56 -3.91 10.27
N CYS A 709 2.41 -4.34 9.35
CA CYS A 709 2.55 -3.69 8.06
C CYS A 709 2.93 -4.70 6.97
N ALA A 710 2.22 -4.80 5.85
CA ALA A 710 2.68 -5.71 4.79
C ALA A 710 3.95 -5.17 4.10
N GLU A 711 3.91 -3.90 3.66
CA GLU A 711 5.01 -3.19 3.01
C GLU A 711 5.31 -1.86 3.71
N ASN A 712 6.53 -1.72 4.22
CA ASN A 712 6.97 -0.55 4.98
C ASN A 712 7.99 0.29 4.18
N HIS A 713 7.63 1.52 3.81
CA HIS A 713 8.55 2.55 3.33
C HIS A 713 8.86 3.62 4.40
N GLY A 714 8.02 3.73 5.43
CA GLY A 714 8.14 4.73 6.51
C GLY A 714 8.84 4.21 7.77
N LEU A 715 8.31 4.61 8.94
CA LEU A 715 8.86 4.30 10.26
C LEU A 715 7.92 3.44 11.11
N ILE A 716 8.40 2.27 11.55
CA ILE A 716 7.77 1.46 12.60
C ILE A 716 8.67 1.48 13.84
N SER A 717 8.17 1.97 14.98
CA SER A 717 9.02 2.09 16.18
C SER A 717 8.33 1.81 17.51
N ARG A 718 8.98 1.06 18.41
CA ARG A 718 8.41 0.67 19.71
C ARG A 718 7.06 -0.06 19.57
N CYS A 719 6.97 -0.99 18.62
CA CYS A 719 5.76 -1.77 18.40
C CYS A 719 5.96 -3.26 18.70
N SER A 720 4.93 -3.94 19.18
CA SER A 720 4.99 -5.37 19.50
C SER A 720 3.79 -6.16 18.97
N VAL A 721 4.03 -7.42 18.63
CA VAL A 721 2.98 -8.39 18.26
C VAL A 721 3.05 -9.57 19.20
N ASP A 722 1.93 -9.84 19.87
CA ASP A 722 1.79 -10.77 20.99
C ASP A 722 0.63 -11.74 20.74
N ASN A 723 0.76 -13.00 21.17
CA ASN A 723 -0.31 -14.01 21.15
C ASN A 723 -1.07 -14.10 19.80
N THR A 724 -0.39 -13.84 18.69
CA THR A 724 -1.02 -13.63 17.38
C THR A 724 -0.61 -14.75 16.43
N ARG A 725 -1.57 -15.26 15.66
CA ARG A 725 -1.34 -16.27 14.64
C ARG A 725 -1.22 -15.60 13.27
N ILE A 726 -0.13 -15.88 12.57
CA ILE A 726 0.20 -15.26 11.28
C ILE A 726 0.52 -16.40 10.30
N ALA A 727 -0.26 -16.50 9.23
CA ALA A 727 -0.16 -17.59 8.27
C ALA A 727 -0.18 -17.13 6.82
N SER A 728 0.64 -17.75 5.98
CA SER A 728 0.67 -17.48 4.53
C SER A 728 1.11 -18.69 3.73
N GLY A 729 0.81 -18.66 2.42
CA GLY A 729 1.47 -19.53 1.44
C GLY A 729 2.82 -18.99 0.94
N ASN A 730 3.11 -17.68 1.07
CA ASN A 730 4.32 -17.01 0.56
C ASN A 730 4.67 -15.73 1.37
N LEU A 731 5.93 -15.27 1.34
CA LEU A 731 6.43 -13.96 1.83
C LEU A 731 5.95 -13.54 3.24
N LEU A 732 6.29 -14.32 4.27
CA LEU A 732 5.73 -14.14 5.62
C LEU A 732 6.68 -13.43 6.59
N GLY A 733 6.19 -12.38 7.26
CA GLY A 733 6.88 -11.68 8.33
C GLY A 733 6.02 -11.53 9.59
N GLY A 734 6.65 -11.53 10.77
CA GLY A 734 5.96 -11.35 12.04
C GLY A 734 5.40 -9.93 12.26
N ILE A 735 6.21 -8.92 11.97
CA ILE A 735 5.84 -7.50 12.04
C ILE A 735 5.56 -6.97 10.64
N CYS A 736 6.49 -7.23 9.70
CA CYS A 736 6.40 -6.73 8.34
C CYS A 736 6.85 -7.75 7.30
N SER A 737 6.27 -7.78 6.09
CA SER A 737 6.82 -8.64 5.04
C SER A 737 7.98 -7.96 4.33
N GLN A 738 7.72 -6.82 3.68
CA GLN A 738 8.70 -6.10 2.86
C GLN A 738 9.11 -4.79 3.55
N ASN A 739 10.38 -4.68 3.93
CA ASN A 739 10.90 -3.48 4.59
C ASN A 739 11.84 -2.69 3.68
N TYR A 740 11.40 -1.51 3.23
CA TYR A 740 12.20 -0.48 2.55
C TYR A 740 12.58 0.67 3.49
N GLY A 741 11.79 0.89 4.54
CA GLY A 741 11.97 1.93 5.55
C GLY A 741 12.72 1.47 6.82
N THR A 742 12.36 2.05 7.97
CA THR A 742 13.00 1.77 9.25
C THR A 742 12.06 1.05 10.21
N ILE A 743 12.54 -0.06 10.79
CA ILE A 743 11.91 -0.74 11.93
C ILE A 743 12.86 -0.69 13.11
N LYS A 744 12.44 -0.09 14.22
CA LYS A 744 13.27 0.10 15.41
C LYS A 744 12.57 -0.31 16.70
N ASN A 745 13.29 -0.93 17.64
CA ASN A 745 12.77 -1.27 18.98
C ASN A 745 11.45 -2.04 18.92
N SER A 746 11.29 -2.91 17.92
CA SER A 746 10.01 -3.57 17.65
C SER A 746 10.19 -5.07 17.51
N GLY A 747 9.16 -5.84 17.82
CA GLY A 747 9.35 -7.28 17.89
C GLY A 747 8.10 -8.13 18.00
N THR A 748 8.28 -9.43 17.81
CA THR A 748 7.29 -10.45 18.20
C THR A 748 7.64 -11.03 19.56
N ASN A 749 6.61 -11.35 20.35
CA ASN A 749 6.76 -11.87 21.72
C ASN A 749 6.25 -13.32 21.86
N LYS A 750 6.49 -13.92 23.03
CA LYS A 750 6.00 -15.27 23.35
C LYS A 750 4.49 -15.36 23.13
N GLY A 751 4.05 -16.48 22.54
CA GLY A 751 2.64 -16.71 22.17
C GLY A 751 2.33 -16.46 20.70
N CYS A 752 3.22 -15.79 19.95
CA CYS A 752 3.08 -15.69 18.50
C CYS A 752 3.36 -17.02 17.80
N PHE A 753 2.54 -17.33 16.80
CA PHE A 753 2.66 -18.52 15.98
C PHE A 753 2.69 -18.14 14.50
N ILE A 754 3.87 -18.23 13.89
CA ILE A 754 4.12 -17.83 12.50
C ILE A 754 4.34 -19.11 11.69
N HIS A 755 3.46 -19.42 10.74
CA HIS A 755 3.52 -20.73 10.07
C HIS A 755 2.93 -20.76 8.65
N ASP A 756 3.22 -21.81 7.89
CA ASP A 756 2.54 -22.06 6.61
C ASP A 756 1.06 -22.39 6.80
N ILE A 757 0.23 -22.10 5.81
CA ILE A 757 -1.16 -22.58 5.81
C ILE A 757 -1.19 -24.12 5.75
N ASP A 758 -1.94 -24.72 6.68
CA ASP A 758 -2.08 -26.18 6.81
C ASP A 758 -2.78 -26.80 5.58
N GLY A 759 -2.36 -28.00 5.17
CA GLY A 759 -3.03 -28.76 4.09
C GLY A 759 -2.64 -28.41 2.64
N ILE A 760 -1.74 -27.45 2.41
CA ILE A 760 -1.42 -26.94 1.06
C ILE A 760 0.05 -27.22 0.68
N LEU A 761 0.32 -27.31 -0.63
CA LEU A 761 1.63 -27.58 -1.25
C LEU A 761 2.57 -26.35 -1.33
N ALA A 762 2.09 -25.15 -0.97
CA ALA A 762 2.90 -23.93 -0.96
C ALA A 762 3.91 -23.97 0.19
N LEU A 763 5.14 -23.48 -0.07
CA LEU A 763 6.27 -23.57 0.85
C LEU A 763 6.69 -22.14 1.23
N ALA A 764 6.12 -21.58 2.30
CA ALA A 764 6.37 -20.20 2.67
C ALA A 764 7.79 -20.05 3.21
N GLU A 765 8.55 -19.13 2.63
CA GLU A 765 9.75 -18.58 3.24
C GLU A 765 9.31 -17.63 4.36
N ILE A 766 9.94 -17.75 5.54
CA ILE A 766 9.50 -17.02 6.74
C ILE A 766 10.64 -16.23 7.36
N GLY A 767 10.39 -14.95 7.60
CA GLY A 767 11.13 -14.14 8.54
C GLY A 767 10.36 -14.00 9.86
N GLY A 768 10.99 -14.36 10.98
CA GLY A 768 10.32 -14.28 12.29
C GLY A 768 9.91 -12.87 12.69
N LEU A 769 10.48 -11.84 12.05
CA LEU A 769 10.09 -10.45 12.18
C LEU A 769 9.79 -9.82 10.81
N VAL A 770 10.73 -9.95 9.86
CA VAL A 770 10.66 -9.37 8.52
C VAL A 770 10.93 -10.42 7.46
N HIS A 771 10.11 -10.55 6.42
CA HIS A 771 10.48 -11.46 5.32
C HIS A 771 11.71 -10.93 4.57
N THR A 772 11.59 -9.79 3.88
CA THR A 772 12.68 -9.18 3.12
C THR A 772 13.00 -7.79 3.64
N ASN A 773 14.25 -7.57 4.02
CA ASN A 773 14.80 -6.24 4.28
C ASN A 773 15.55 -5.74 3.05
N HIS A 774 14.98 -4.77 2.35
CA HIS A 774 15.52 -4.22 1.10
C HIS A 774 16.74 -3.33 1.34
N GLY A 775 17.38 -2.89 0.26
CA GLY A 775 18.67 -2.18 0.32
C GLY A 775 18.68 -0.91 1.19
N THR A 776 17.57 -0.18 1.21
CA THR A 776 17.37 1.01 2.07
C THR A 776 16.88 0.66 3.48
N GLY A 777 16.43 -0.59 3.68
CA GLY A 777 15.77 -1.03 4.88
C GLY A 777 16.71 -1.14 6.08
N ILE A 778 16.25 -0.63 7.22
CA ILE A 778 16.97 -0.65 8.51
C ILE A 778 16.14 -1.40 9.54
N LEU A 779 16.74 -2.42 10.16
CA LEU A 779 16.27 -3.00 11.41
C LEU A 779 17.27 -2.68 12.53
N SER A 780 16.78 -2.09 13.61
CA SER A 780 17.63 -1.76 14.76
C SER A 780 16.95 -2.13 16.07
N GLU A 781 17.68 -2.81 16.96
CA GLU A 781 17.20 -3.12 18.31
C GLU A 781 15.88 -3.91 18.32
N CYS A 782 15.66 -4.75 17.29
CA CYS A 782 14.43 -5.53 17.13
C CYS A 782 14.55 -6.96 17.68
N ASN A 783 13.44 -7.61 18.01
CA ASN A 783 13.45 -9.00 18.48
C ASN A 783 12.39 -9.89 17.83
N SER A 784 12.68 -11.19 17.74
CA SER A 784 11.68 -12.21 17.42
C SER A 784 11.59 -13.26 18.51
N ASN A 785 10.36 -13.61 18.88
CA ASN A 785 10.05 -14.59 19.91
C ASN A 785 8.69 -15.23 19.60
N GLY A 786 8.46 -16.43 20.13
CA GLY A 786 7.33 -17.29 19.76
C GLY A 786 7.77 -18.56 19.04
N VAL A 787 6.88 -19.14 18.25
CA VAL A 787 7.12 -20.38 17.50
C VAL A 787 6.99 -20.09 16.00
N ILE A 788 8.01 -20.50 15.24
CA ILE A 788 8.07 -20.34 13.79
C ILE A 788 8.16 -21.72 13.15
N ASN A 789 7.16 -22.08 12.36
CA ASN A 789 7.07 -23.39 11.69
C ASN A 789 6.98 -23.21 10.18
N SER A 790 7.96 -23.70 9.42
CA SER A 790 7.97 -23.59 7.97
C SER A 790 8.27 -24.92 7.27
N LYS A 791 7.62 -25.16 6.14
CA LYS A 791 7.95 -26.22 5.19
C LYS A 791 9.05 -25.77 4.25
N ASN A 792 9.51 -24.52 4.31
CA ASN A 792 10.64 -23.97 3.57
C ASN A 792 11.73 -23.41 4.51
N GLY A 793 12.50 -22.41 4.06
CA GLY A 793 13.58 -21.81 4.83
C GLY A 793 13.08 -20.73 5.80
N VAL A 794 13.83 -20.52 6.87
CA VAL A 794 13.49 -19.56 7.93
C VAL A 794 14.68 -18.72 8.32
N GLY A 795 14.45 -17.42 8.50
CA GLY A 795 15.33 -16.54 9.26
C GLY A 795 14.64 -16.06 10.54
N GLY A 796 15.28 -16.25 11.69
CA GLY A 796 14.66 -15.92 12.99
C GLY A 796 14.27 -14.45 13.14
N ILE A 797 15.01 -13.53 12.52
CA ILE A 797 14.61 -12.12 12.38
C ILE A 797 14.19 -11.84 10.95
N VAL A 798 15.09 -12.09 9.99
CA VAL A 798 14.89 -11.76 8.57
C VAL A 798 15.14 -12.96 7.66
N TYR A 799 14.29 -13.20 6.65
CA TYR A 799 14.60 -14.23 5.66
C TYR A 799 15.68 -13.74 4.68
N ASP A 800 15.40 -12.70 3.90
CA ASP A 800 16.34 -12.09 2.96
C ASP A 800 16.76 -10.69 3.41
N ASN A 801 18.06 -10.46 3.55
CA ASN A 801 18.61 -9.14 3.90
C ASN A 801 19.47 -8.56 2.79
N TYR A 802 19.13 -7.35 2.35
CA TYR A 802 19.91 -6.49 1.46
C TYR A 802 20.32 -5.17 2.12
N GLY A 803 19.76 -4.85 3.30
CA GLY A 803 20.02 -3.62 4.05
C GLY A 803 20.78 -3.86 5.35
N LEU A 804 20.48 -3.05 6.39
CA LEU A 804 21.17 -3.07 7.68
C LEU A 804 20.32 -3.72 8.78
N LEU A 805 20.85 -4.76 9.42
CA LEU A 805 20.38 -5.26 10.72
C LEU A 805 21.40 -4.91 11.79
N SER A 806 20.93 -4.29 12.87
CA SER A 806 21.77 -3.92 14.01
C SER A 806 21.11 -4.25 15.34
N TYR A 807 21.87 -4.81 16.28
CA TYR A 807 21.41 -5.09 17.66
C TYR A 807 20.11 -5.93 17.75
N CYS A 808 19.83 -6.77 16.76
CA CYS A 808 18.63 -7.58 16.73
C CYS A 808 18.80 -8.91 17.50
N LYS A 809 17.76 -9.38 18.18
CA LYS A 809 17.81 -10.54 19.08
C LYS A 809 16.76 -11.60 18.73
N ASN A 810 17.18 -12.83 18.48
CA ASN A 810 16.25 -13.94 18.27
C ASN A 810 16.13 -14.83 19.50
N PHE A 811 14.89 -15.09 19.92
CA PHE A 811 14.49 -15.99 20.99
C PHE A 811 13.52 -17.09 20.51
N ALA A 812 13.07 -17.03 19.26
CA ALA A 812 12.01 -17.90 18.75
C ALA A 812 12.45 -19.37 18.65
N GLU A 813 11.52 -20.29 18.91
CA GLU A 813 11.67 -21.71 18.59
C GLU A 813 11.38 -21.89 17.10
N ILE A 814 12.36 -22.43 16.35
CA ILE A 814 12.29 -22.52 14.89
C ILE A 814 12.34 -23.97 14.46
N ASN A 815 11.29 -24.40 13.77
CA ASN A 815 11.22 -25.70 13.11
C ASN A 815 11.00 -25.50 11.61
N ALA A 816 11.93 -25.96 10.80
CA ALA A 816 11.80 -25.87 9.35
C ALA A 816 12.16 -27.18 8.66
N THR A 817 11.70 -27.37 7.41
CA THR A 817 12.22 -28.48 6.60
C THR A 817 13.46 -28.11 5.78
N SER A 818 13.67 -26.81 5.51
CA SER A 818 14.80 -26.28 4.72
C SER A 818 15.80 -25.52 5.61
N ASN A 819 16.56 -24.59 5.03
CA ASN A 819 17.64 -23.84 5.68
C ASN A 819 17.12 -22.96 6.84
N VAL A 820 17.82 -22.97 7.98
CA VAL A 820 17.43 -22.19 9.17
C VAL A 820 18.58 -21.32 9.66
N GLY A 821 18.40 -20.00 9.59
CA GLY A 821 19.30 -19.04 10.21
C GLY A 821 18.67 -18.43 11.46
N GLY A 822 19.36 -18.47 12.60
CA GLY A 822 18.84 -17.92 13.86
C GLY A 822 18.58 -16.42 13.82
N ILE A 823 19.25 -15.65 12.97
CA ILE A 823 18.95 -14.22 12.72
C ILE A 823 18.50 -13.99 11.28
N CYS A 824 19.28 -14.47 10.31
CA CYS A 824 19.10 -14.20 8.90
C CYS A 824 19.17 -15.51 8.10
N CYS A 825 18.30 -15.76 7.12
CA CYS A 825 18.53 -16.90 6.23
C CYS A 825 19.59 -16.54 5.16
N ASN A 826 19.37 -15.46 4.44
CA ASN A 826 20.20 -15.02 3.33
C ASN A 826 20.65 -13.56 3.52
N ASN A 827 21.95 -13.35 3.73
CA ASN A 827 22.57 -12.03 3.71
C ASN A 827 23.12 -11.75 2.30
N ASN A 828 22.44 -10.91 1.55
CA ASN A 828 22.59 -10.72 0.10
C ASN A 828 23.31 -9.41 -0.26
N VAL A 829 23.65 -9.28 -1.54
CA VAL A 829 24.15 -8.05 -2.16
C VAL A 829 23.29 -7.79 -3.41
N THR A 830 22.84 -6.54 -3.59
CA THR A 830 22.03 -6.17 -4.78
C THR A 830 22.91 -5.99 -6.02
N TYR A 831 22.28 -6.00 -7.20
CA TYR A 831 22.97 -5.67 -8.46
C TYR A 831 23.59 -4.26 -8.45
N GLU A 832 22.94 -3.33 -7.76
CA GLU A 832 23.35 -1.92 -7.63
C GLU A 832 24.45 -1.71 -6.58
N GLY A 833 24.88 -2.78 -5.87
CA GLY A 833 25.99 -2.74 -4.93
C GLY A 833 25.60 -2.43 -3.48
N THR A 834 24.32 -2.46 -3.15
CA THR A 834 23.86 -2.38 -1.75
C THR A 834 24.20 -3.68 -1.03
N ILE A 835 24.71 -3.55 0.20
CA ILE A 835 25.32 -4.64 0.94
C ILE A 835 24.45 -4.99 2.14
N GLY A 836 24.00 -6.24 2.22
CA GLY A 836 23.44 -6.82 3.43
C GLY A 836 24.47 -6.84 4.56
N LYS A 837 24.15 -6.17 5.66
CA LYS A 837 25.00 -6.08 6.86
C LYS A 837 24.25 -6.57 8.10
N LEU A 838 24.83 -7.53 8.80
CA LEU A 838 24.43 -7.92 10.15
C LEU A 838 25.47 -7.39 11.13
N ASN A 839 25.04 -6.63 12.15
CA ASN A 839 25.96 -6.03 13.12
C ASN A 839 25.44 -6.14 14.57
N HIS A 840 26.21 -6.73 15.49
CA HIS A 840 25.80 -6.87 16.90
C HIS A 840 24.48 -7.63 17.11
N CYS A 841 24.08 -8.50 16.18
CA CYS A 841 22.89 -9.33 16.35
C CYS A 841 23.21 -10.58 17.16
N VAL A 842 22.24 -11.05 17.97
CA VAL A 842 22.45 -12.15 18.91
C VAL A 842 21.34 -13.18 18.84
N ASN A 843 21.69 -14.44 18.58
CA ASN A 843 20.76 -15.56 18.70
C ASN A 843 20.83 -16.18 20.10
N PHE A 844 19.70 -16.19 20.79
CA PHE A 844 19.49 -16.85 22.07
C PHE A 844 18.69 -18.16 21.94
N SER A 845 18.10 -18.44 20.77
CA SER A 845 17.27 -19.63 20.60
C SER A 845 18.10 -20.90 20.73
N SER A 846 17.75 -21.75 21.70
CA SER A 846 18.34 -23.07 21.91
C SER A 846 17.66 -24.17 21.09
N LYS A 847 16.72 -23.81 20.21
CA LYS A 847 15.92 -24.73 19.42
C LYS A 847 15.82 -24.23 17.98
N LEU A 848 16.89 -24.51 17.23
CA LEU A 848 16.94 -24.33 15.79
C LEU A 848 17.01 -25.71 15.16
N ALA A 849 15.95 -26.13 14.47
CA ALA A 849 15.88 -27.45 13.86
C ALA A 849 15.53 -27.38 12.37
N SER A 850 16.29 -28.14 11.56
CA SER A 850 15.98 -28.42 10.16
C SER A 850 15.91 -29.93 9.92
N GLU A 851 14.84 -30.41 9.28
CA GLU A 851 14.69 -31.83 8.96
C GLU A 851 15.60 -32.31 7.82
N ARG A 852 15.93 -31.43 6.86
CA ARG A 852 16.63 -31.85 5.63
C ARG A 852 17.92 -31.09 5.34
N TYR A 853 18.07 -29.85 5.76
CA TYR A 853 19.12 -28.95 5.28
C TYR A 853 19.90 -28.27 6.42
N SER A 854 20.54 -27.13 6.13
CA SER A 854 21.55 -26.50 6.97
C SER A 854 20.96 -25.62 8.08
N VAL A 855 21.66 -25.57 9.22
CA VAL A 855 21.27 -24.75 10.38
C VAL A 855 22.44 -23.87 10.81
N ALA A 856 22.21 -22.57 10.96
CA ALA A 856 23.21 -21.64 11.45
C ALA A 856 22.66 -20.79 12.60
N GLY A 857 23.48 -20.54 13.62
CA GLY A 857 23.05 -19.72 14.76
C GLY A 857 22.78 -18.26 14.38
N VAL A 858 23.44 -17.73 13.34
CA VAL A 858 23.20 -16.35 12.87
C VAL A 858 22.69 -16.33 11.43
N CYS A 859 23.47 -16.82 10.46
CA CYS A 859 23.17 -16.68 9.03
C CYS A 859 23.38 -17.97 8.24
N CYS A 860 22.45 -18.40 7.38
CA CYS A 860 22.74 -19.56 6.52
C CYS A 860 23.69 -19.20 5.37
N PHE A 861 23.39 -18.14 4.63
CA PHE A 861 24.16 -17.76 3.43
C PHE A 861 24.63 -16.31 3.50
N ASN A 862 25.94 -16.10 3.60
CA ASN A 862 26.54 -14.78 3.45
C ASN A 862 27.09 -14.62 2.03
N LYS A 863 26.36 -13.94 1.14
CA LYS A 863 26.59 -13.95 -0.31
C LYS A 863 27.50 -12.80 -0.78
N ASN A 864 27.83 -12.83 -2.06
CA ASN A 864 28.54 -11.77 -2.76
C ASN A 864 27.99 -11.59 -4.18
N TYR A 865 28.25 -10.43 -4.77
CA TYR A 865 27.93 -10.14 -6.17
C TYR A 865 28.99 -9.20 -6.75
N ASN A 866 29.58 -9.53 -7.91
CA ASN A 866 30.61 -8.72 -8.59
C ASN A 866 31.72 -8.17 -7.65
N ASP A 867 32.31 -9.03 -6.81
CA ASP A 867 33.33 -8.67 -5.80
C ASP A 867 32.91 -7.67 -4.70
N ILE A 868 31.59 -7.46 -4.55
CA ILE A 868 31.00 -6.80 -3.39
C ILE A 868 30.49 -7.88 -2.44
N TYR A 869 30.83 -7.77 -1.16
CA TYR A 869 30.66 -8.84 -0.17
C TYR A 869 29.70 -8.42 0.94
N ALA A 870 28.73 -9.28 1.23
CA ALA A 870 27.90 -9.13 2.41
C ALA A 870 28.72 -9.32 3.70
N GLU A 871 28.32 -8.64 4.77
CA GLU A 871 29.08 -8.58 6.03
C GLU A 871 28.28 -9.13 7.21
N ILE A 872 28.91 -10.02 7.99
CA ILE A 872 28.46 -10.42 9.32
C ILE A 872 29.52 -9.94 10.32
N GLY A 873 29.18 -8.91 11.08
CA GLY A 873 30.05 -8.23 12.03
C GLY A 873 29.55 -8.36 13.46
N ASN A 874 30.42 -8.72 14.40
CA ASN A 874 30.13 -8.69 15.85
C ASN A 874 28.85 -9.45 16.26
N CYS A 875 28.43 -10.45 15.48
CA CYS A 875 27.20 -11.20 15.75
C CYS A 875 27.51 -12.44 16.57
N ASN A 876 26.60 -12.81 17.46
CA ASN A 876 26.84 -13.85 18.45
C ASN A 876 25.76 -14.94 18.42
N ASN A 877 26.17 -16.17 18.69
CA ASN A 877 25.27 -17.28 18.97
C ASN A 877 25.50 -17.79 20.38
N LEU A 878 24.46 -17.72 21.21
CA LEU A 878 24.41 -18.28 22.56
C LEU A 878 23.58 -19.57 22.61
N GLY A 879 22.79 -19.83 21.57
CA GLY A 879 21.87 -20.96 21.48
C GLY A 879 22.55 -22.27 21.11
N PHE A 880 22.09 -23.37 21.73
CA PHE A 880 22.43 -24.73 21.31
C PHE A 880 21.87 -25.04 19.91
N ILE A 881 22.66 -25.72 19.07
CA ILE A 881 22.26 -26.10 17.72
C ILE A 881 22.44 -27.60 17.51
N GLU A 882 21.37 -28.26 17.07
CA GLU A 882 21.38 -29.65 16.64
C GLU A 882 20.86 -29.76 15.20
N GLY A 883 21.59 -30.46 14.33
CA GLY A 883 21.17 -30.60 12.94
C GLY A 883 22.10 -31.45 12.08
N LYS A 884 21.83 -31.50 10.77
CA LYS A 884 22.67 -32.24 9.81
C LYS A 884 23.98 -31.52 9.56
N GLU A 885 23.96 -30.43 8.80
CA GLU A 885 25.12 -29.57 8.58
C GLU A 885 24.90 -28.25 9.31
N ILE A 886 25.80 -27.90 10.22
CA ILE A 886 25.57 -26.79 11.15
C ILE A 886 26.76 -25.85 11.31
N ALA A 887 26.46 -24.61 11.67
CA ALA A 887 27.46 -23.62 12.08
C ALA A 887 26.98 -22.78 13.27
N GLY A 888 27.90 -22.36 14.12
CA GLY A 888 27.56 -21.42 15.20
C GLY A 888 27.17 -20.04 14.68
N ILE A 889 27.83 -19.53 13.63
CA ILE A 889 27.51 -18.21 13.05
C ILE A 889 26.97 -18.35 11.63
N CYS A 890 27.78 -18.83 10.69
CA CYS A 890 27.44 -18.83 9.26
C CYS A 890 27.57 -20.22 8.62
N TRP A 891 26.53 -20.76 8.00
CA TRP A 891 26.68 -22.06 7.34
C TRP A 891 27.55 -21.95 6.07
N GLU A 892 27.25 -21.03 5.15
CA GLU A 892 28.06 -20.77 3.95
C GLU A 892 28.49 -19.30 3.84
N ASN A 893 29.80 -19.05 3.83
CA ASN A 893 30.37 -17.72 3.73
C ASN A 893 31.08 -17.47 2.40
N ASN A 894 30.45 -16.69 1.54
CA ASN A 894 31.04 -16.06 0.35
C ASN A 894 31.37 -14.56 0.56
N GLY A 895 31.23 -14.04 1.79
CA GLY A 895 31.50 -12.65 2.14
C GLY A 895 32.52 -12.50 3.27
N MET A 896 32.30 -11.55 4.18
CA MET A 896 33.15 -11.31 5.34
C MET A 896 32.43 -11.64 6.65
N VAL A 897 33.05 -12.50 7.47
CA VAL A 897 32.65 -12.74 8.87
C VAL A 897 33.72 -12.17 9.78
N LYS A 898 33.36 -11.24 10.67
CA LYS A 898 34.31 -10.59 11.59
C LYS A 898 33.74 -10.36 12.99
N GLY A 899 34.55 -10.48 14.02
CA GLY A 899 34.13 -10.11 15.39
C GLY A 899 33.10 -11.05 16.02
N CYS A 900 32.78 -12.19 15.41
CA CYS A 900 31.64 -13.01 15.81
C CYS A 900 32.00 -14.03 16.89
N LEU A 901 31.07 -14.29 17.82
CA LEU A 901 31.29 -15.19 18.97
C LEU A 901 30.26 -16.31 18.99
N ASN A 902 30.71 -17.57 19.07
CA ASN A 902 29.84 -18.72 19.32
C ASN A 902 30.08 -19.28 20.73
N TYR A 903 29.06 -19.18 21.58
CA TYR A 903 29.02 -19.82 22.90
C TYR A 903 28.14 -21.07 22.92
N GLY A 904 27.24 -21.21 21.95
CA GLY A 904 26.35 -22.35 21.85
C GLY A 904 27.08 -23.64 21.46
N ASP A 905 26.77 -24.73 22.17
CA ASP A 905 27.24 -26.07 21.79
C ASP A 905 26.59 -26.52 20.47
N LEU A 906 27.36 -27.22 19.64
CA LEU A 906 26.98 -27.67 18.30
C LEU A 906 27.03 -29.19 18.23
N THR A 907 25.89 -29.83 17.95
CA THR A 907 25.80 -31.29 17.76
C THR A 907 25.30 -31.61 16.36
N SER A 908 26.12 -32.32 15.58
CA SER A 908 25.85 -32.55 14.17
C SER A 908 25.85 -34.03 13.80
N THR A 909 24.91 -34.42 12.93
CA THR A 909 24.85 -35.77 12.37
C THR A 909 25.55 -35.91 11.02
N GLU A 910 25.81 -34.79 10.34
CA GLU A 910 26.49 -34.73 9.03
C GLU A 910 27.72 -33.79 9.08
N GLY A 911 28.29 -33.44 7.94
CA GLY A 911 29.45 -32.54 7.88
C GLY A 911 29.52 -31.89 6.51
N PRO A 912 30.04 -30.65 6.39
CA PRO A 912 30.94 -29.96 7.32
C PRO A 912 30.29 -29.27 8.53
N VAL A 913 31.11 -29.00 9.56
CA VAL A 913 30.70 -28.31 10.79
C VAL A 913 31.76 -27.30 11.22
N GLY A 914 31.34 -26.07 11.54
CA GLY A 914 32.22 -25.01 12.01
C GLY A 914 31.66 -24.24 13.20
N GLY A 915 32.48 -23.99 14.22
CA GLY A 915 32.07 -23.17 15.37
C GLY A 915 31.69 -21.74 14.99
N ILE A 916 32.32 -21.20 13.94
CA ILE A 916 31.93 -19.92 13.33
C ILE A 916 31.34 -20.16 11.95
N VAL A 917 32.11 -20.72 11.00
CA VAL A 917 31.67 -20.93 9.62
C VAL A 917 31.74 -22.40 9.21
N SER A 918 30.70 -22.99 8.65
CA SER A 918 30.79 -24.38 8.15
C SER A 918 31.54 -24.47 6.81
N ASN A 919 31.00 -23.88 5.75
CA ASN A 919 31.60 -23.79 4.41
C ASN A 919 32.12 -22.37 4.15
N ASN A 920 33.42 -22.20 4.00
CA ASN A 920 34.04 -20.90 3.79
C ASN A 920 34.69 -20.77 2.42
N TYR A 921 34.39 -19.67 1.73
CA TYR A 921 34.95 -19.29 0.43
C TYR A 921 35.74 -17.98 0.49
N ARG A 922 35.74 -17.28 1.64
CA ARG A 922 36.32 -15.94 1.80
C ARG A 922 36.92 -15.72 3.20
N THR A 923 36.66 -14.57 3.83
CA THR A 923 37.36 -14.09 5.03
C THR A 923 36.59 -14.40 6.30
N VAL A 924 37.28 -14.97 7.28
CA VAL A 924 36.84 -15.11 8.67
C VAL A 924 37.91 -14.48 9.55
N LYS A 925 37.57 -13.46 10.34
CA LYS A 925 38.56 -12.71 11.11
C LYS A 925 38.08 -12.36 12.51
N THR A 926 38.98 -12.29 13.49
CA THR A 926 38.66 -11.78 14.83
C THR A 926 37.43 -12.48 15.43
N SER A 927 37.32 -13.80 15.28
CA SER A 927 36.14 -14.55 15.73
C SER A 927 36.52 -15.63 16.74
N LEU A 928 35.60 -15.94 17.66
CA LEU A 928 35.88 -16.84 18.78
C LEU A 928 34.79 -17.90 18.94
N ASN A 929 35.21 -19.15 19.02
CA ASN A 929 34.32 -20.25 19.39
C ASN A 929 34.63 -20.71 20.82
N HIS A 930 33.64 -20.64 21.69
CA HIS A 930 33.65 -21.20 23.04
C HIS A 930 32.82 -22.48 23.13
N GLY A 931 31.76 -22.61 22.32
CA GLY A 931 30.88 -23.77 22.31
C GLY A 931 31.59 -25.06 21.87
N ASN A 932 31.25 -26.18 22.51
CA ASN A 932 31.75 -27.49 22.15
C ASN A 932 31.14 -27.96 20.83
N ILE A 933 31.91 -28.68 20.03
CA ILE A 933 31.47 -29.21 18.74
C ILE A 933 31.60 -30.72 18.74
N THR A 934 30.49 -31.42 18.49
CA THR A 934 30.47 -32.87 18.34
C THR A 934 29.84 -33.24 16.99
N SER A 935 30.60 -33.90 16.13
CA SER A 935 30.10 -34.49 14.89
C SER A 935 30.64 -35.91 14.68
N LYS A 936 29.82 -36.78 14.11
CA LYS A 936 30.21 -38.13 13.70
C LYS A 936 30.81 -38.19 12.29
N LYS A 937 30.89 -37.06 11.59
CA LYS A 937 31.35 -36.97 10.20
C LYS A 937 32.64 -36.17 10.08
N ASP A 938 33.02 -35.96 8.83
CA ASP A 938 34.27 -35.34 8.42
C ASP A 938 34.12 -33.80 8.34
N TYR A 939 35.25 -33.10 8.25
CA TYR A 939 35.33 -31.65 8.05
C TYR A 939 34.79 -30.83 9.23
N VAL A 940 35.42 -31.02 10.40
CA VAL A 940 35.00 -30.39 11.66
C VAL A 940 36.06 -29.40 12.13
N GLY A 941 35.69 -28.14 12.28
CA GLY A 941 36.60 -27.08 12.73
C GLY A 941 36.03 -26.23 13.85
N GLY A 942 36.86 -25.85 14.82
CA GLY A 942 36.43 -24.92 15.87
C GLY A 942 36.09 -23.52 15.35
N ILE A 943 36.69 -23.08 14.24
CA ILE A 943 36.30 -21.83 13.56
C ILE A 943 35.66 -22.14 12.21
N VAL A 944 36.37 -22.83 11.32
CA VAL A 944 35.91 -23.16 9.97
C VAL A 944 35.87 -24.67 9.73
N GLY A 945 34.75 -25.22 9.31
CA GLY A 945 34.64 -26.64 8.95
C GLY A 945 35.45 -26.99 7.70
N LYS A 946 35.06 -26.40 6.56
CA LYS A 946 35.64 -26.63 5.23
C LYS A 946 35.90 -25.31 4.51
N CYS A 947 37.08 -25.15 3.94
CA CYS A 947 37.40 -24.11 2.97
C CYS A 947 37.20 -24.65 1.54
N ASN A 948 36.70 -23.84 0.60
CA ASN A 948 36.54 -24.21 -0.82
C ASN A 948 37.19 -23.16 -1.72
N SER A 949 38.29 -23.52 -2.39
CA SER A 949 39.26 -22.54 -2.94
C SER A 949 39.11 -22.30 -4.46
N PHE A 950 37.99 -22.71 -5.09
CA PHE A 950 37.83 -22.74 -6.56
C PHE A 950 38.12 -21.40 -7.29
N PHE A 951 37.89 -20.24 -6.66
CA PHE A 951 38.08 -18.93 -7.31
C PHE A 951 38.64 -17.79 -6.40
N ASN A 952 38.85 -18.01 -5.10
CA ASN A 952 38.99 -16.93 -4.11
C ASN A 952 40.20 -17.08 -3.16
N ASP A 953 40.74 -15.95 -2.67
CA ASP A 953 41.76 -15.95 -1.61
C ASP A 953 41.09 -16.07 -0.24
N ILE A 954 41.22 -17.24 0.39
CA ILE A 954 40.63 -17.55 1.69
C ILE A 954 41.58 -17.10 2.81
N ASN A 955 41.07 -16.28 3.74
CA ASN A 955 41.83 -15.77 4.88
C ASN A 955 41.08 -16.02 6.20
N ILE A 956 41.67 -16.85 7.05
CA ILE A 956 41.22 -17.07 8.42
C ILE A 956 42.28 -16.51 9.35
N SER A 957 41.95 -15.42 10.05
CA SER A 957 42.95 -14.77 10.91
C SER A 957 42.42 -14.23 12.21
N LEU A 958 43.32 -14.12 13.21
CA LEU A 958 42.97 -13.58 14.52
C LEU A 958 41.81 -14.31 15.20
N CYS A 959 41.71 -15.64 15.03
CA CYS A 959 40.59 -16.42 15.57
C CYS A 959 41.01 -17.31 16.74
N VAL A 960 40.09 -17.55 17.67
CA VAL A 960 40.34 -18.35 18.88
C VAL A 960 39.30 -19.44 19.05
N ASN A 961 39.74 -20.69 19.22
CA ASN A 961 38.88 -21.78 19.64
C ASN A 961 39.18 -22.20 21.09
N ASN A 962 38.15 -22.16 21.93
CA ASN A 962 38.12 -22.62 23.31
C ASN A 962 37.18 -23.83 23.51
N GLY A 963 36.31 -24.13 22.56
CA GLY A 963 35.41 -25.26 22.62
C GLY A 963 36.11 -26.60 22.33
N VAL A 964 35.69 -27.66 23.02
CA VAL A 964 36.16 -29.03 22.74
C VAL A 964 35.62 -29.47 21.38
N ILE A 965 36.48 -30.01 20.53
CA ILE A 965 36.11 -30.44 19.16
C ILE A 965 36.25 -31.95 19.03
N ILE A 966 35.15 -32.61 18.66
CA ILE A 966 35.09 -34.05 18.40
C ILE A 966 34.53 -34.26 16.99
N GLY A 967 35.32 -34.92 16.13
CA GLY A 967 34.96 -35.24 14.74
C GLY A 967 35.40 -36.63 14.30
N ASN A 968 35.28 -36.94 13.01
CA ASN A 968 35.82 -38.17 12.41
C ASN A 968 37.11 -37.91 11.60
N LYS A 969 37.02 -37.40 10.37
CA LYS A 969 38.19 -37.09 9.53
C LYS A 969 38.30 -35.60 9.21
N ASN A 970 39.52 -35.07 9.09
CA ASN A 970 39.79 -33.64 8.87
C ASN A 970 39.21 -32.80 10.02
N VAL A 971 39.80 -32.97 11.20
CA VAL A 971 39.35 -32.33 12.45
C VAL A 971 40.40 -31.34 12.90
N GLY A 972 40.04 -30.07 13.07
CA GLY A 972 40.96 -29.01 13.46
C GLY A 972 40.41 -28.09 14.55
N GLY A 973 41.29 -27.55 15.39
CA GLY A 973 40.89 -26.53 16.37
C GLY A 973 40.46 -25.22 15.72
N ILE A 974 41.05 -24.85 14.57
CA ILE A 974 40.66 -23.68 13.78
C ILE A 974 39.98 -24.12 12.49
N VAL A 975 40.66 -24.91 11.66
CA VAL A 975 40.14 -25.36 10.35
C VAL A 975 40.07 -26.87 10.26
N GLY A 976 38.91 -27.43 9.92
CA GLY A 976 38.79 -28.87 9.63
C GLY A 976 39.55 -29.24 8.36
N PHE A 977 39.14 -28.68 7.21
CA PHE A 977 39.77 -28.91 5.91
C PHE A 977 40.02 -27.63 5.14
N GLY A 978 41.29 -27.37 4.83
CA GLY A 978 41.74 -26.37 3.87
C GLY A 978 41.84 -26.94 2.46
N ASP A 979 41.26 -26.25 1.47
CA ASP A 979 41.31 -26.65 0.06
C ASP A 979 42.46 -25.94 -0.69
N TYR A 980 42.99 -26.59 -1.73
CA TYR A 980 44.11 -26.11 -2.56
C TYR A 980 43.84 -26.33 -4.04
N VAL A 981 43.82 -25.25 -4.81
CA VAL A 981 43.66 -25.31 -6.27
C VAL A 981 45.01 -25.18 -6.93
N LYS A 982 45.51 -26.31 -7.45
CA LYS A 982 46.83 -26.42 -8.09
C LYS A 982 47.01 -25.49 -9.30
N GLU A 983 45.92 -25.17 -10.00
CA GLU A 983 45.94 -24.38 -11.24
C GLU A 983 46.15 -22.88 -11.00
N THR A 984 45.74 -22.36 -9.84
CA THR A 984 45.80 -20.93 -9.51
C THR A 984 46.80 -20.61 -8.39
N GLU A 985 47.47 -21.62 -7.82
CA GLU A 985 48.31 -21.53 -6.61
C GLU A 985 47.61 -20.89 -5.40
N LYS A 986 46.26 -20.88 -5.40
CA LYS A 986 45.44 -20.33 -4.31
C LYS A 986 45.04 -21.42 -3.32
N GLY A 987 45.03 -21.08 -2.03
CA GLY A 987 44.57 -21.96 -0.96
C GLY A 987 44.26 -21.19 0.32
N SER A 988 43.72 -21.90 1.31
CA SER A 988 43.36 -21.31 2.60
C SER A 988 44.58 -20.86 3.42
N ASN A 989 44.57 -19.60 3.86
CA ASN A 989 45.57 -19.04 4.77
C ASN A 989 45.01 -18.94 6.20
N VAL A 990 45.65 -19.62 7.14
CA VAL A 990 45.32 -19.59 8.57
C VAL A 990 46.44 -18.87 9.32
N ASN A 991 46.16 -17.69 9.88
CA ASN A 991 47.20 -16.81 10.42
C ASN A 991 46.83 -16.18 11.77
N ASN A 992 47.75 -16.19 12.74
CA ASN A 992 47.54 -15.63 14.07
C ASN A 992 46.29 -16.20 14.75
N CYS A 993 46.15 -17.52 14.79
CA CYS A 993 45.01 -18.18 15.42
C CYS A 993 45.45 -19.04 16.63
N ILE A 994 44.53 -19.24 17.57
CA ILE A 994 44.79 -19.98 18.82
C ILE A 994 43.76 -21.09 18.99
N ASN A 995 44.22 -22.31 19.23
CA ASN A 995 43.37 -23.35 19.80
C ASN A 995 43.79 -23.64 21.24
N THR A 996 42.87 -23.47 22.18
CA THR A 996 43.12 -23.73 23.60
C THR A 996 42.54 -25.06 24.09
N SER A 997 41.65 -25.68 23.31
CA SER A 997 40.86 -26.82 23.78
C SER A 997 41.25 -28.15 23.17
N THR A 998 40.67 -29.21 23.73
CA THR A 998 40.93 -30.58 23.28
C THR A 998 40.33 -30.84 21.91
N ILE A 999 41.13 -31.41 21.01
CA ILE A 999 40.71 -31.85 19.67
C ILE A 999 40.78 -33.38 19.61
N ALA A 1000 39.69 -34.03 19.20
CA ALA A 1000 39.61 -35.47 19.07
C ALA A 1000 39.02 -35.87 17.71
N GLY A 1001 39.64 -36.86 17.06
CA GLY A 1001 39.10 -37.44 15.84
C GLY A 1001 39.70 -38.80 15.50
N ASN A 1002 39.41 -39.28 14.30
CA ASN A 1002 40.00 -40.50 13.74
C ASN A 1002 41.26 -40.15 12.94
N ASP A 1003 41.14 -39.49 11.78
CA ASP A 1003 42.25 -39.28 10.84
C ASP A 1003 42.31 -37.83 10.31
N ASN A 1004 43.48 -37.34 9.89
CA ASN A 1004 43.74 -35.91 9.59
C ASN A 1004 43.31 -34.99 10.74
N VAL A 1005 43.83 -35.23 11.95
CA VAL A 1005 43.50 -34.48 13.17
C VAL A 1005 44.63 -33.53 13.51
N GLY A 1006 44.33 -32.22 13.63
CA GLY A 1006 45.30 -31.18 13.93
C GLY A 1006 44.87 -30.24 15.04
N GLY A 1007 45.82 -29.76 15.86
CA GLY A 1007 45.52 -28.78 16.90
C GLY A 1007 45.06 -27.43 16.35
N ILE A 1008 45.55 -27.02 15.17
CA ILE A 1008 45.09 -25.83 14.44
C ILE A 1008 44.30 -26.23 13.20
N CYS A 1009 44.88 -27.08 12.33
CA CYS A 1009 44.24 -27.47 11.08
C CYS A 1009 44.21 -29.00 10.92
N GLY A 1010 43.06 -29.60 10.63
CA GLY A 1010 43.01 -31.01 10.21
C GLY A 1010 43.74 -31.21 8.88
N ASN A 1011 43.44 -30.37 7.89
CA ASN A 1011 44.18 -30.22 6.64
C ASN A 1011 44.36 -28.71 6.33
N SER A 1012 45.53 -28.32 5.80
CA SER A 1012 45.81 -26.92 5.46
C SER A 1012 46.72 -26.77 4.24
N PHE A 1013 46.70 -25.57 3.65
CA PHE A 1013 47.65 -25.10 2.66
C PHE A 1013 48.69 -24.15 3.29
N ILE A 1014 48.27 -23.03 3.90
CA ILE A 1014 49.18 -22.09 4.58
C ILE A 1014 48.75 -21.92 6.04
N THR A 1015 49.68 -22.14 6.98
CA THR A 1015 49.44 -21.88 8.40
C THR A 1015 50.64 -21.13 9.00
N GLU A 1016 50.38 -19.95 9.55
CA GLU A 1016 51.43 -19.07 10.05
C GLU A 1016 51.09 -18.46 11.42
N LYS A 1017 52.09 -18.32 12.29
CA LYS A 1017 51.96 -17.60 13.58
C LYS A 1017 50.80 -18.10 14.46
N CYS A 1018 50.49 -19.39 14.41
CA CYS A 1018 49.41 -19.98 15.21
C CYS A 1018 49.94 -20.65 16.47
N PHE A 1019 49.11 -20.74 17.52
CA PHE A 1019 49.47 -21.39 18.78
C PHE A 1019 48.45 -22.47 19.18
N ALA A 1020 48.91 -23.72 19.29
CA ALA A 1020 48.09 -24.83 19.78
C ALA A 1020 48.47 -25.17 21.22
N TYR A 1021 47.54 -24.90 22.13
CA TYR A 1021 47.66 -25.22 23.54
C TYR A 1021 46.95 -26.53 23.92
N GLY A 1022 45.75 -26.81 23.39
CA GLY A 1022 44.96 -27.94 23.87
C GLY A 1022 45.42 -29.33 23.39
N PRO A 1023 45.12 -30.42 24.13
CA PRO A 1023 45.50 -31.78 23.73
C PRO A 1023 44.87 -32.22 22.40
N VAL A 1024 45.65 -32.93 21.58
CA VAL A 1024 45.17 -33.54 20.32
C VAL A 1024 45.16 -35.06 20.44
N LYS A 1025 44.03 -35.69 20.08
CA LYS A 1025 43.83 -37.14 20.12
C LYS A 1025 43.34 -37.65 18.78
N GLY A 1026 44.03 -38.63 18.21
CA GLY A 1026 43.64 -39.30 16.97
C GLY A 1026 43.93 -40.79 17.00
N LEU A 1027 43.18 -41.57 16.21
CA LEU A 1027 43.34 -43.04 16.09
C LEU A 1027 43.93 -43.48 14.73
N GLY A 1028 43.96 -42.55 13.77
CA GLY A 1028 44.36 -42.74 12.38
C GLY A 1028 45.83 -42.42 12.13
N THR A 1029 46.18 -42.22 10.84
CA THR A 1029 47.58 -42.11 10.39
C THR A 1029 48.09 -40.68 10.52
N PHE A 1030 47.25 -39.69 10.24
CA PHE A 1030 47.66 -38.28 10.19
C PHE A 1030 47.14 -37.51 11.40
N VAL A 1031 47.95 -37.42 12.45
CA VAL A 1031 47.62 -36.74 13.72
C VAL A 1031 48.80 -35.86 14.13
N GLY A 1032 48.61 -34.55 14.26
CA GLY A 1032 49.68 -33.61 14.64
C GLY A 1032 49.20 -32.46 15.54
N CYS A 1033 50.09 -31.90 16.36
CA CYS A 1033 49.71 -30.87 17.32
C CYS A 1033 49.46 -29.49 16.67
N ILE A 1034 49.88 -29.25 15.42
CA ILE A 1034 49.43 -28.10 14.61
C ILE A 1034 48.57 -28.54 13.43
N ILE A 1035 49.11 -29.41 12.55
CA ILE A 1035 48.45 -29.86 11.32
C ILE A 1035 48.35 -31.38 11.30
N GLY A 1036 47.21 -31.93 10.88
CA GLY A 1036 47.08 -33.36 10.59
C GLY A 1036 47.72 -33.76 9.25
N HIS A 1037 47.28 -33.13 8.15
CA HIS A 1037 47.78 -33.36 6.78
C HIS A 1037 48.07 -32.05 6.02
N SER A 1038 49.09 -32.03 5.17
CA SER A 1038 49.47 -30.87 4.33
C SER A 1038 49.64 -31.26 2.86
N TYR A 1039 49.32 -30.34 1.94
CA TYR A 1039 49.58 -30.51 0.50
C TYR A 1039 51.05 -30.28 0.14
N ALA A 1040 51.50 -30.83 -0.99
CA ALA A 1040 52.91 -30.83 -1.41
C ALA A 1040 53.59 -29.44 -1.54
N ASN A 1041 52.79 -28.37 -1.63
CA ASN A 1041 53.24 -26.99 -1.76
C ASN A 1041 52.80 -26.10 -0.57
N GLY A 1042 52.28 -26.69 0.52
CA GLY A 1042 51.88 -25.94 1.71
C GLY A 1042 53.09 -25.49 2.55
N PHE A 1043 52.92 -24.40 3.30
CA PHE A 1043 53.94 -23.88 4.23
C PHE A 1043 53.38 -23.76 5.64
N LEU A 1044 54.20 -24.14 6.62
CA LEU A 1044 53.92 -23.99 8.05
C LEU A 1044 55.03 -23.14 8.66
N ARG A 1045 54.73 -21.94 9.17
CA ARG A 1045 55.76 -21.00 9.63
C ARG A 1045 55.46 -20.39 10.99
N HIS A 1046 56.50 -20.21 11.81
CA HIS A 1046 56.41 -19.48 13.06
C HIS A 1046 55.26 -19.96 13.97
N CYS A 1047 54.92 -21.26 13.92
CA CYS A 1047 53.83 -21.82 14.72
C CYS A 1047 54.36 -22.43 16.00
N TYR A 1048 53.53 -22.45 17.04
CA TYR A 1048 53.95 -22.82 18.38
C TYR A 1048 53.04 -23.91 18.97
N VAL A 1049 53.63 -24.88 19.66
CA VAL A 1049 52.92 -25.97 20.34
C VAL A 1049 53.29 -25.97 21.82
N ASN A 1050 52.31 -26.11 22.71
CA ASN A 1050 52.60 -26.44 24.10
C ASN A 1050 53.04 -27.91 24.22
N LEU A 1051 54.29 -28.12 24.61
CA LEU A 1051 54.91 -29.44 24.72
C LEU A 1051 54.23 -30.32 25.78
N ASP A 1052 53.72 -29.73 26.87
CA ASP A 1052 53.20 -30.52 28.00
C ASP A 1052 51.79 -31.08 27.74
N SER A 1053 51.05 -30.50 26.81
CA SER A 1053 49.69 -30.93 26.42
C SER A 1053 49.65 -31.77 25.14
N CYS A 1054 50.74 -31.80 24.37
CA CYS A 1054 50.88 -32.60 23.16
C CYS A 1054 51.13 -34.07 23.53
N ILE A 1055 50.11 -34.94 23.38
CA ILE A 1055 50.16 -36.36 23.77
C ILE A 1055 50.82 -37.23 22.68
N THR A 1056 50.96 -36.73 21.45
CA THR A 1056 51.51 -37.45 20.30
C THR A 1056 52.95 -37.03 19.99
N LYS A 1057 53.89 -37.98 19.96
CA LYS A 1057 55.34 -37.73 19.76
C LYS A 1057 55.80 -37.57 18.30
N LEU A 1058 54.90 -37.45 17.32
CA LEU A 1058 55.24 -37.26 15.91
C LEU A 1058 54.29 -36.26 15.28
N ASP A 1059 54.77 -35.03 15.06
CA ASP A 1059 53.93 -33.93 14.60
C ASP A 1059 53.71 -33.85 13.09
N VAL A 1060 54.35 -34.72 12.30
CA VAL A 1060 54.18 -34.73 10.84
C VAL A 1060 54.41 -36.14 10.28
N ILE A 1061 53.36 -36.83 9.83
CA ILE A 1061 53.53 -37.90 8.83
C ILE A 1061 53.34 -37.25 7.45
N ILE A 1062 54.45 -36.76 6.86
CA ILE A 1062 54.46 -36.37 5.45
C ILE A 1062 54.21 -37.63 4.62
N ASN A 1063 53.26 -37.56 3.68
CA ASN A 1063 52.96 -38.66 2.76
C ASN A 1063 54.26 -39.14 2.06
N PRO A 1064 54.67 -40.41 2.24
CA PRO A 1064 55.91 -40.93 1.65
C PRO A 1064 55.88 -41.03 0.11
N ASN A 1065 54.71 -40.87 -0.53
CA ASN A 1065 54.55 -40.92 -1.98
C ASN A 1065 54.71 -39.56 -2.69
N ASN A 1066 55.05 -38.49 -1.97
CA ASN A 1066 55.35 -37.20 -2.58
C ASN A 1066 56.45 -36.47 -1.78
N PRO A 1067 57.74 -36.62 -2.15
CA PRO A 1067 58.84 -36.00 -1.42
C PRO A 1067 58.78 -34.49 -1.62
N ILE A 1068 58.34 -33.75 -0.61
CA ILE A 1068 58.55 -32.31 -0.55
C ILE A 1068 60.04 -32.11 -0.27
N ILE A 1069 60.69 -31.32 -1.12
CA ILE A 1069 62.09 -30.92 -1.00
C ILE A 1069 62.26 -30.26 0.38
N ASP A 1070 63.23 -30.77 1.14
CA ASP A 1070 63.72 -30.20 2.39
C ASP A 1070 64.33 -28.81 2.10
N LEU A 1071 63.45 -27.82 1.94
CA LEU A 1071 63.80 -26.40 1.80
C LEU A 1071 63.85 -25.81 3.21
N PRO A 1072 65.03 -25.32 3.66
CA PRO A 1072 65.14 -24.65 4.96
C PRO A 1072 64.13 -23.49 5.07
N GLY A 1073 63.27 -23.51 6.10
CA GLY A 1073 62.30 -22.43 6.38
C GLY A 1073 60.85 -22.65 5.88
N VAL A 1074 60.51 -23.84 5.39
CA VAL A 1074 59.15 -24.18 4.91
C VAL A 1074 58.25 -24.81 5.99
N TYR A 1075 58.86 -25.47 6.99
CA TYR A 1075 58.20 -26.04 8.16
C TYR A 1075 58.93 -25.58 9.44
N ASP A 1076 58.43 -24.52 10.08
CA ASP A 1076 58.97 -23.94 11.32
C ASP A 1076 57.93 -24.01 12.45
N ILE A 1077 58.07 -25.05 13.28
CA ILE A 1077 57.28 -25.26 14.50
C ILE A 1077 58.22 -25.17 15.71
N THR A 1078 57.88 -24.33 16.68
CA THR A 1078 58.58 -24.23 17.96
C THR A 1078 57.77 -24.90 19.08
N TYR A 1079 58.37 -25.88 19.75
CA TYR A 1079 57.78 -26.52 20.92
C TYR A 1079 58.21 -25.76 22.18
N VAL A 1080 57.23 -25.28 22.94
CA VAL A 1080 57.43 -24.51 24.18
C VAL A 1080 56.84 -25.27 25.35
N LYS A 1081 57.56 -25.37 26.47
CA LYS A 1081 57.00 -25.92 27.72
C LYS A 1081 55.98 -24.95 28.30
N SER A 1082 55.04 -25.44 29.09
CA SER A 1082 54.03 -24.58 29.74
C SER A 1082 54.66 -23.47 30.57
N SER A 1083 55.76 -23.76 31.27
CA SER A 1083 56.50 -22.77 32.06
C SER A 1083 57.08 -21.61 31.24
N ASP A 1084 57.42 -21.87 29.97
CA ASP A 1084 58.04 -20.89 29.07
C ASP A 1084 57.00 -20.20 28.17
N ALA A 1085 55.82 -20.80 28.05
CA ALA A 1085 54.67 -20.30 27.30
C ALA A 1085 53.70 -19.48 28.17
N GLN A 1086 54.08 -19.14 29.41
CA GLN A 1086 53.28 -18.35 30.35
C GLN A 1086 54.08 -17.20 30.96
N GLY A 1087 53.38 -16.13 31.37
CA GLY A 1087 53.96 -15.00 32.10
C GLY A 1087 55.12 -14.31 31.39
N SER A 1088 56.18 -13.97 32.13
CA SER A 1088 57.32 -13.19 31.59
C SER A 1088 58.18 -13.93 30.55
N GLY A 1089 58.08 -15.26 30.46
CA GLY A 1089 58.89 -16.07 29.52
C GLY A 1089 58.42 -16.01 28.06
N VAL A 1090 57.16 -15.64 27.85
CA VAL A 1090 56.46 -15.72 26.55
C VAL A 1090 57.16 -14.94 25.45
N LYS A 1091 57.56 -13.69 25.72
CA LYS A 1091 58.18 -12.83 24.69
C LYS A 1091 59.53 -13.36 24.20
N SER A 1092 60.24 -14.12 25.04
CA SER A 1092 61.51 -14.75 24.66
C SER A 1092 61.34 -16.09 23.96
N SER A 1093 60.35 -16.89 24.36
CA SER A 1093 60.11 -18.23 23.82
C SER A 1093 59.31 -18.21 22.50
N MET A 1094 58.55 -17.14 22.25
CA MET A 1094 57.65 -17.00 21.10
C MET A 1094 57.93 -15.73 20.27
N GLY A 1095 59.20 -15.41 20.06
CA GLY A 1095 59.65 -14.12 19.51
C GLY A 1095 59.23 -13.78 18.07
N ASN A 1096 58.67 -14.72 17.30
CA ASN A 1096 58.14 -14.43 15.95
C ASN A 1096 56.68 -13.95 15.97
N LEU A 1097 56.04 -13.91 17.14
CA LEU A 1097 54.73 -13.29 17.34
C LEU A 1097 54.87 -11.79 17.60
N ASP A 1098 53.99 -10.98 16.99
CA ASP A 1098 53.94 -9.53 17.19
C ASP A 1098 53.17 -9.18 18.47
N PHE A 1099 53.91 -9.01 19.58
CA PHE A 1099 53.36 -8.64 20.89
C PHE A 1099 53.06 -7.14 21.07
N ASP A 1100 53.37 -6.30 20.08
CA ASP A 1100 53.06 -4.86 20.16
C ASP A 1100 51.64 -4.61 19.62
N ASN A 1101 51.29 -5.29 18.52
CA ASN A 1101 50.02 -5.05 17.82
C ASN A 1101 49.03 -6.21 17.87
N THR A 1102 49.48 -7.46 17.84
CA THR A 1102 48.59 -8.61 17.57
C THR A 1102 48.37 -9.49 18.80
N TRP A 1103 49.45 -9.82 19.52
CA TRP A 1103 49.46 -10.74 20.65
C TRP A 1103 49.66 -10.02 21.97
N VAL A 1104 49.19 -10.62 23.05
CA VAL A 1104 49.38 -10.15 24.41
C VAL A 1104 49.89 -11.30 25.26
N ALA A 1105 51.00 -11.08 25.97
CA ALA A 1105 51.45 -12.01 27.00
C ALA A 1105 50.56 -11.83 28.24
N ALA A 1106 49.86 -12.88 28.67
CA ALA A 1106 49.08 -12.84 29.90
C ALA A 1106 50.01 -12.88 31.13
N GLU A 1107 49.73 -12.07 32.16
CA GLU A 1107 50.59 -11.97 33.35
C GLU A 1107 50.71 -13.30 34.11
N ASN A 1108 49.63 -14.10 34.12
CA ASN A 1108 49.57 -15.43 34.77
C ASN A 1108 48.97 -16.51 33.85
N GLY A 1109 49.14 -16.40 32.53
CA GLY A 1109 48.51 -17.32 31.55
C GLY A 1109 49.28 -17.42 30.23
N TYR A 1110 48.70 -18.16 29.28
CA TYR A 1110 49.23 -18.30 27.93
C TYR A 1110 49.01 -17.02 27.09
N PRO A 1111 49.79 -16.78 26.02
CA PRO A 1111 49.54 -15.66 25.14
C PRO A 1111 48.16 -15.74 24.47
N THR A 1112 47.47 -14.61 24.41
CA THR A 1112 46.20 -14.44 23.72
C THR A 1112 46.31 -13.36 22.64
N LEU A 1113 45.29 -13.22 21.80
CA LEU A 1113 45.22 -12.13 20.83
C LEU A 1113 44.71 -10.86 21.51
N LYS A 1114 45.31 -9.72 21.14
CA LYS A 1114 44.95 -8.39 21.66
C LYS A 1114 43.46 -8.07 21.47
N ALA A 1115 42.87 -8.56 20.37
CA ALA A 1115 41.45 -8.40 20.08
C ALA A 1115 40.51 -9.05 21.11
N PHE A 1116 41.00 -9.99 21.92
CA PHE A 1116 40.21 -10.73 22.91
C PHE A 1116 40.67 -10.48 24.35
N LYS A 1117 41.64 -9.59 24.59
CA LYS A 1117 42.22 -9.35 25.91
C LYS A 1117 41.19 -8.94 26.97
N ASN A 1118 40.15 -8.20 26.58
CA ASN A 1118 39.13 -7.69 27.50
C ASN A 1118 37.98 -8.67 27.77
N LEU A 1119 37.97 -9.86 27.16
CA LEU A 1119 36.94 -10.89 27.42
C LEU A 1119 37.09 -11.56 28.80
N GLU A 1120 38.30 -11.58 29.37
CA GLU A 1120 38.55 -12.06 30.74
C GLU A 1120 38.02 -11.08 31.82
N ASP A 1121 37.72 -9.83 31.43
CA ASP A 1121 37.17 -8.76 32.28
C ASP A 1121 35.71 -8.40 31.93
N GLY A 1122 35.00 -9.18 31.10
CA GLY A 1122 33.59 -8.93 30.72
C GLY A 1122 33.34 -7.92 29.58
N GLY A 1123 34.39 -7.44 28.91
CA GLY A 1123 34.36 -6.28 28.00
C GLY A 1123 33.83 -6.45 26.57
N PHE A 1124 32.90 -7.40 26.32
CA PHE A 1124 32.07 -7.37 25.09
C PHE A 1124 30.56 -7.38 25.38
N ILE A 1125 30.18 -7.35 26.66
CA ILE A 1125 28.78 -7.21 27.12
C ILE A 1125 28.56 -5.82 27.77
N GLU A 1126 29.57 -4.96 27.85
CA GLU A 1126 29.40 -3.57 28.31
C GLU A 1126 28.89 -2.67 27.17
N ASP A 1127 27.61 -2.78 26.85
CA ASP A 1127 26.70 -1.66 26.49
C ASP A 1127 25.26 -2.15 26.20
N VAL A 1128 24.82 -3.23 26.84
CA VAL A 1128 23.41 -3.64 26.89
C VAL A 1128 22.88 -3.36 28.31
N ASP A 1129 22.84 -2.09 28.71
CA ASP A 1129 21.78 -1.52 29.56
C ASP A 1129 22.11 -0.08 30.00
N LYS A 1130 21.47 0.90 29.35
CA LYS A 1130 21.14 2.20 29.94
C LYS A 1130 19.73 2.67 29.60
N SER A 1131 18.81 1.75 29.37
CA SER A 1131 17.37 2.04 29.34
C SER A 1131 16.65 0.99 30.18
N GLU A 1132 16.02 1.47 31.24
CA GLU A 1132 15.20 0.74 32.21
C GLU A 1132 14.28 -0.32 31.56
N SER A 1133 14.45 -1.60 31.88
CA SER A 1133 13.36 -2.58 32.06
C SER A 1133 13.87 -3.89 32.68
N ASP A 1134 13.02 -4.52 33.51
CA ASP A 1134 13.34 -5.57 34.47
C ASP A 1134 13.78 -6.94 33.90
N ALA A 1135 15.09 -7.22 33.89
CA ALA A 1135 15.62 -8.60 33.90
C ALA A 1135 16.94 -8.69 34.68
N ASP A 1136 17.01 -9.60 35.66
CA ASP A 1136 18.11 -9.72 36.63
C ASP A 1136 19.45 -10.23 36.04
N PRO A 1137 20.62 -9.74 36.53
CA PRO A 1137 21.94 -9.97 35.94
C PRO A 1137 22.52 -11.36 36.20
N VAL A 1138 23.16 -11.95 35.18
CA VAL A 1138 24.06 -13.11 35.28
C VAL A 1138 25.41 -12.63 35.84
N ILE A 1139 25.89 -13.25 36.93
CA ILE A 1139 27.23 -12.97 37.50
C ILE A 1139 28.05 -14.26 37.45
N GLU A 1140 29.22 -14.21 36.83
CA GLU A 1140 30.22 -15.29 36.78
C GLU A 1140 31.38 -14.97 37.72
N ASN A 1141 31.77 -15.89 38.61
CA ASN A 1141 32.97 -15.74 39.45
C ASN A 1141 33.55 -17.11 39.85
N ASP A 1142 34.83 -17.35 39.54
CA ASP A 1142 35.56 -18.61 39.69
C ASP A 1142 34.88 -19.84 39.05
N GLY A 1143 34.29 -19.66 37.85
CA GLY A 1143 33.64 -20.73 37.08
C GLY A 1143 32.29 -21.20 37.65
N VAL A 1144 31.80 -20.60 38.74
CA VAL A 1144 30.45 -20.83 39.25
C VAL A 1144 29.50 -19.85 38.56
N LEU A 1145 28.59 -20.36 37.72
CA LEU A 1145 27.58 -19.57 37.03
C LEU A 1145 26.27 -19.59 37.83
N ILE A 1146 25.71 -18.42 38.13
CA ILE A 1146 24.45 -18.32 38.87
C ILE A 1146 23.47 -17.43 38.11
N TYR A 1147 22.26 -17.95 37.88
CA TYR A 1147 21.14 -17.19 37.32
C TYR A 1147 19.85 -17.50 38.07
N THR A 1148 18.91 -16.55 38.07
CA THR A 1148 17.63 -16.69 38.77
C THR A 1148 16.47 -16.75 37.78
N ASN A 1149 15.47 -17.55 38.10
CA ASN A 1149 14.19 -17.59 37.40
C ASN A 1149 13.07 -17.77 38.43
N GLU A 1150 12.13 -16.83 38.49
CA GLU A 1150 10.90 -16.91 39.32
C GLU A 1150 11.10 -17.44 40.76
N GLY A 1151 12.00 -16.84 41.55
CA GLY A 1151 12.22 -17.22 42.96
C GLY A 1151 13.03 -18.51 43.18
N THR A 1152 13.63 -19.04 42.11
CA THR A 1152 14.59 -20.15 42.14
C THR A 1152 15.94 -19.68 41.62
N ALA A 1153 17.01 -19.93 42.39
CA ALA A 1153 18.38 -19.68 41.95
C ALA A 1153 18.99 -20.97 41.39
N TYR A 1154 19.52 -20.91 40.18
CA TYR A 1154 20.29 -21.97 39.54
C TYR A 1154 21.78 -21.70 39.72
N VAL A 1155 22.50 -22.66 40.28
CA VAL A 1155 23.94 -22.58 40.55
C VAL A 1155 24.63 -23.69 39.79
N ILE A 1156 25.36 -23.35 38.74
CA ILE A 1156 26.20 -24.26 37.98
C ILE A 1156 27.60 -24.16 38.55
N SER A 1157 28.09 -25.25 39.14
CA SER A 1157 29.41 -25.26 39.77
C SER A 1157 30.32 -26.31 39.12
N PRO A 1158 31.60 -25.99 38.85
CA PRO A 1158 32.56 -26.95 38.31
C PRO A 1158 33.12 -27.89 39.38
N SER A 1159 32.78 -27.70 40.67
CA SER A 1159 33.13 -28.63 41.75
C SER A 1159 32.14 -28.52 42.92
N ALA A 1160 32.04 -29.56 43.76
CA ALA A 1160 31.15 -29.54 44.91
C ALA A 1160 31.71 -28.70 46.07
N PHE A 1161 30.89 -27.85 46.69
CA PHE A 1161 31.27 -27.05 47.87
C PHE A 1161 30.08 -26.80 48.81
N SER A 1162 30.37 -26.49 50.09
CA SER A 1162 29.35 -26.08 51.06
C SER A 1162 29.28 -24.56 51.12
N ALA A 1163 28.06 -24.02 51.19
CA ALA A 1163 27.83 -22.59 51.15
C ALA A 1163 26.72 -22.16 52.12
N TYR A 1164 26.77 -20.92 52.61
CA TYR A 1164 25.79 -20.40 53.57
C TYR A 1164 24.94 -19.32 52.91
N LEU A 1165 23.62 -19.43 53.01
CA LEU A 1165 22.68 -18.38 52.65
C LEU A 1165 22.61 -17.36 53.79
N TYR A 1166 22.77 -16.08 53.50
CA TYR A 1166 22.59 -14.99 54.47
C TYR A 1166 21.43 -14.09 54.08
N ASN A 1167 20.75 -13.49 55.05
CA ASN A 1167 19.78 -12.42 54.80
C ASN A 1167 20.46 -11.06 54.53
N ILE A 1168 19.64 -10.04 54.23
CA ILE A 1168 20.10 -8.67 53.92
C ILE A 1168 20.96 -8.02 55.02
N ASN A 1169 20.86 -8.49 56.27
CA ASN A 1169 21.62 -7.99 57.42
C ASN A 1169 22.89 -8.81 57.70
N GLY A 1170 23.22 -9.79 56.85
CA GLY A 1170 24.39 -10.65 57.00
C GLY A 1170 24.23 -11.77 58.04
N LEU A 1171 23.00 -12.15 58.42
CA LEU A 1171 22.74 -13.28 59.30
C LEU A 1171 22.54 -14.57 58.49
N ILE A 1172 23.19 -15.66 58.91
CA ILE A 1172 23.07 -16.98 58.27
C ILE A 1172 21.63 -17.50 58.42
N LEU A 1173 20.97 -17.76 57.30
CA LEU A 1173 19.65 -18.36 57.20
C LEU A 1173 19.72 -19.89 57.08
N LYS A 1174 20.59 -20.41 56.21
CA LYS A 1174 20.66 -21.84 55.90
C LYS A 1174 22.00 -22.23 55.27
N GLU A 1175 22.56 -23.37 55.63
CA GLU A 1175 23.67 -23.99 54.91
C GLU A 1175 23.13 -24.87 53.78
N VAL A 1176 23.73 -24.76 52.60
CA VAL A 1176 23.38 -25.53 51.40
C VAL A 1176 24.63 -26.18 50.81
N THR A 1177 24.49 -27.44 50.38
CA THR A 1177 25.54 -28.16 49.67
C THR A 1177 25.30 -28.01 48.17
N ILE A 1178 26.28 -27.46 47.46
CA ILE A 1178 26.27 -27.34 46.00
C ILE A 1178 27.12 -28.48 45.45
N THR A 1179 26.54 -29.32 44.59
CA THR A 1179 27.27 -30.38 43.90
C THR A 1179 27.91 -29.88 42.61
N GLU A 1180 28.84 -30.64 42.04
CA GLU A 1180 29.32 -30.40 40.68
C GLU A 1180 28.17 -30.52 39.67
N GLY A 1181 28.08 -29.61 38.71
CA GLY A 1181 26.97 -29.48 37.76
C GLY A 1181 25.90 -28.47 38.17
N VAL A 1182 24.67 -28.65 37.69
CA VAL A 1182 23.55 -27.72 37.90
C VAL A 1182 22.82 -28.02 39.20
N ASN A 1183 22.69 -27.03 40.06
CA ASN A 1183 21.97 -27.09 41.32
C ASN A 1183 20.81 -26.08 41.29
N SER A 1184 19.69 -26.39 41.94
CA SER A 1184 18.57 -25.46 42.10
C SER A 1184 18.27 -25.21 43.57
N ILE A 1185 18.06 -23.95 43.93
CA ILE A 1185 17.68 -23.50 45.27
C ILE A 1185 16.36 -22.75 45.14
N SER A 1186 15.27 -23.42 45.51
CA SER A 1186 13.91 -22.92 45.39
C SER A 1186 13.36 -22.37 46.71
N GLY A 1187 12.31 -21.54 46.63
CA GLY A 1187 11.62 -20.97 47.80
C GLY A 1187 12.20 -19.66 48.32
N LEU A 1188 12.95 -18.93 47.48
CA LEU A 1188 13.49 -17.61 47.83
C LEU A 1188 12.41 -16.54 47.59
N HIS A 1189 12.01 -15.82 48.64
CA HIS A 1189 11.14 -14.64 48.53
C HIS A 1189 12.00 -13.36 48.49
N ARG A 1190 11.61 -12.38 47.67
CA ARG A 1190 12.24 -11.07 47.39
C ARG A 1190 13.24 -10.57 48.47
N GLY A 1191 14.45 -10.20 48.05
CA GLY A 1191 15.50 -9.65 48.91
C GLY A 1191 16.93 -10.13 48.61
N VAL A 1192 17.94 -9.38 49.07
CA VAL A 1192 19.38 -9.64 48.86
C VAL A 1192 19.87 -10.83 49.70
N TYR A 1193 20.37 -11.88 49.04
CA TYR A 1193 20.93 -13.06 49.71
C TYR A 1193 22.40 -13.27 49.33
N PHE A 1194 23.23 -13.64 50.29
CA PHE A 1194 24.65 -13.93 50.06
C PHE A 1194 24.86 -15.44 50.11
N LEU A 1195 25.77 -15.98 49.29
CA LEU A 1195 26.17 -17.38 49.34
C LEU A 1195 27.64 -17.46 49.79
N GLY A 1196 27.88 -17.67 51.09
CA GLY A 1196 29.21 -17.62 51.71
C GLY A 1196 29.76 -16.18 51.80
N ASN A 1197 31.10 -16.04 51.67
CA ASN A 1197 31.77 -14.73 51.62
C ASN A 1197 31.58 -13.97 50.28
N ARG A 1198 30.72 -14.46 49.38
CA ARG A 1198 30.47 -13.87 48.05
C ARG A 1198 29.12 -13.13 48.04
N LYS A 1199 29.13 -11.88 47.58
CA LYS A 1199 27.96 -10.97 47.56
C LYS A 1199 27.08 -11.27 46.34
N PHE A 1200 25.78 -11.50 46.55
CA PHE A 1200 24.78 -11.54 45.47
C PHE A 1200 23.62 -10.61 45.81
N ILE A 1201 22.95 -10.09 44.79
CA ILE A 1201 21.70 -9.33 44.89
C ILE A 1201 20.68 -10.14 44.09
N ILE A 1202 19.69 -10.70 44.78
CA ILE A 1202 18.47 -11.23 44.16
C ILE A 1202 17.42 -10.16 44.45
N LYS A 1203 16.71 -9.64 43.45
CA LYS A 1203 15.63 -8.66 43.69
C LYS A 1203 14.36 -9.36 44.14
#